data_AF-A0A533Z2Z7-F1
#
_entry.id   AF-A0A533Z2Z7-F1
#
_cell.length_a   1.000
_cell.length_b   1.000
_cell.length_c   1.000
_cell.angle_alpha   90.00
_cell.angle_beta   90.00
_cell.angle_gamma   90.00
#
_symmetry.space_group_name_H-M   'P 1'
#
loop_
_entity.id
_entity.type
_entity.pdbx_description
1 polymer ?
#
loop_
_entity_poly.entity_id
_entity_poly.type
_entity_poly.pdbx_seq_one_letter_code
_entity_poly.pdbx_strand_id
1 'polypeptide(L)'
;MSFSDRFPEIRALSAPRPRWQLVLLGLLVLILLLGGSAAGALWYISRDLPSLDSLQEYQPSLVSRVYSGDRQVIGQFYVERRILVTLSDVPQSLTQAVIAVEDARFFEHPGLDVIGILRAVLANMRHGGKVEGASTITQQLARSLFLSPERTYGRKARELILAYKMELILTKEQILEMYLNQIYFGQGAYGVSAASLTYFGKDLAELNLAESALLAGIPKSPNNFSPYKNPERAKKRQEHVLERMEEAGFITAEQRQEAAAQPLSFRHQGSGSEQLAPHFIEFVRQHLVANYGETMVYKGGLEIFTTLNVGLQKVAEQAIRKGLRDLDKRQGWRGPLGTQDLSTPTDPAAPTQAQPQPLNEGDMIQGVVTKVAKDHVMVLAGGTSGRLAFADMEWARRQLRGPDPVKDATMLPTVKQVLKPGDIIEVAVKKIDRGGVHFQLEQTPIVEGGFLAFDPRTGAILAMVGGYDFARSEYNRAVTAHRQPGSAFKPIIYATAVNEGLSPATLVVDAPVVYEPDDLEKIWKPENYEKRFFGVISLREALIHSRNLATVRLLEKVGVRQVIDFAKTIGFTSPLNNDLSLALGSSSVTLVELTSAYGVFANQGLRLEPYALAMVQDNTGQTLEQTLFEPRQVVSKETAYLVTNMLEDV
;
A
#
# COMPACT_ATOMS: atom_id res chain seq x y z
N MET A 1 -46.62 -114.35 -17.70
CA MET A 1 -47.51 -113.45 -18.46
C MET A 1 -47.85 -112.26 -17.57
N SER A 2 -48.02 -111.10 -18.18
CA SER A 2 -47.87 -109.74 -17.63
C SER A 2 -48.98 -109.22 -16.69
N PHE A 3 -48.70 -108.03 -16.12
CA PHE A 3 -49.59 -106.89 -15.84
C PHE A 3 -50.16 -106.65 -14.43
N SER A 4 -49.77 -105.48 -13.87
CA SER A 4 -50.57 -104.43 -13.15
C SER A 4 -51.42 -104.86 -11.93
N ASP A 5 -51.54 -104.17 -10.80
CA ASP A 5 -51.45 -102.74 -10.42
C ASP A 5 -51.45 -102.68 -8.88
N ARG A 6 -50.93 -101.59 -8.30
CA ARG A 6 -51.46 -100.82 -7.14
C ARG A 6 -50.33 -100.17 -6.34
N PHE A 7 -49.95 -98.94 -6.69
CA PHE A 7 -49.63 -97.86 -5.72
C PHE A 7 -49.70 -96.52 -6.46
N PRO A 8 -50.60 -95.58 -6.07
CA PRO A 8 -50.69 -94.27 -6.70
C PRO A 8 -49.63 -93.29 -6.17
N GLU A 9 -49.07 -92.51 -7.10
CA GLU A 9 -48.10 -91.44 -6.91
C GLU A 9 -48.64 -90.27 -6.06
N ILE A 10 -47.83 -89.77 -5.12
CA ILE A 10 -48.04 -88.46 -4.49
C ILE A 10 -47.37 -87.39 -5.37
N ARG A 11 -48.17 -86.60 -6.07
CA ARG A 11 -47.72 -85.41 -6.81
C ARG A 11 -47.45 -84.24 -5.86
N ALA A 12 -46.23 -83.72 -5.90
CA ALA A 12 -45.83 -82.48 -5.25
C ALA A 12 -46.49 -81.25 -5.93
N LEU A 13 -47.30 -80.51 -5.18
CA LEU A 13 -47.82 -79.19 -5.58
C LEU A 13 -46.83 -78.11 -5.11
N SER A 14 -45.99 -77.61 -6.02
CA SER A 14 -45.24 -76.37 -5.82
C SER A 14 -46.06 -75.19 -6.37
N ALA A 15 -46.65 -74.39 -5.48
CA ALA A 15 -47.33 -73.16 -5.87
C ALA A 15 -46.28 -72.09 -6.29
N PRO A 16 -46.46 -71.39 -7.41
CA PRO A 16 -45.54 -70.32 -7.81
C PRO A 16 -45.69 -69.15 -6.85
N ARG A 17 -44.62 -68.82 -6.11
CA ARG A 17 -44.57 -67.59 -5.30
C ARG A 17 -44.79 -66.37 -6.21
N PRO A 18 -45.63 -65.41 -5.81
CA PRO A 18 -46.01 -64.32 -6.69
C PRO A 18 -44.81 -63.38 -6.91
N ARG A 19 -44.38 -63.26 -8.17
CA ARG A 19 -43.15 -62.57 -8.59
C ARG A 19 -43.05 -61.10 -8.12
N TRP A 20 -44.15 -60.44 -7.77
CA TRP A 20 -44.15 -59.06 -7.26
C TRP A 20 -43.53 -58.92 -5.86
N GLN A 21 -43.57 -59.96 -5.02
CA GLN A 21 -42.94 -59.93 -3.68
C GLN A 21 -41.41 -59.92 -3.78
N LEU A 22 -40.85 -60.60 -4.78
CA LEU A 22 -39.41 -60.58 -5.06
C LEU A 22 -38.95 -59.22 -5.62
N VAL A 23 -39.80 -58.55 -6.40
CA VAL A 23 -39.54 -57.18 -6.91
C VAL A 23 -39.57 -56.16 -5.76
N LEU A 24 -40.55 -56.24 -4.85
CA LEU A 24 -40.60 -55.37 -3.68
C LEU A 24 -39.44 -55.60 -2.71
N LEU A 25 -39.06 -56.87 -2.48
CA LEU A 25 -37.90 -57.20 -1.65
C LEU A 25 -36.60 -56.70 -2.30
N GLY A 26 -36.46 -56.85 -3.62
CA GLY A 26 -35.34 -56.30 -4.38
C GLY A 26 -35.24 -54.77 -4.30
N LEU A 27 -36.38 -54.07 -4.40
CA LEU A 27 -36.46 -52.62 -4.20
C LEU A 27 -36.10 -52.20 -2.77
N LEU A 28 -36.57 -52.93 -1.76
CA LEU A 28 -36.23 -52.66 -0.36
C LEU A 28 -34.74 -52.84 -0.10
N VAL A 29 -34.15 -53.93 -0.59
CA VAL A 29 -32.70 -54.20 -0.48
C VAL A 29 -31.90 -53.13 -1.22
N LEU A 30 -32.35 -52.70 -2.40
CA LEU A 30 -31.73 -51.60 -3.14
C LEU A 30 -31.81 -50.27 -2.37
N ILE A 31 -32.95 -49.95 -1.75
CA ILE A 31 -33.11 -48.75 -0.91
C ILE A 31 -32.21 -48.81 0.32
N LEU A 32 -32.12 -49.96 0.99
CA LEU A 32 -31.25 -50.14 2.16
C LEU A 32 -29.77 -50.07 1.78
N LEU A 33 -29.38 -50.64 0.63
CA LEU A 33 -28.00 -50.54 0.13
C LEU A 33 -27.67 -49.10 -0.27
N LEU A 34 -28.56 -48.40 -0.97
CA LEU A 34 -28.38 -46.99 -1.34
C LEU A 34 -28.34 -46.11 -0.09
N GLY A 35 -29.23 -46.33 0.87
CA GLY A 35 -29.27 -45.62 2.15
C GLY A 35 -28.03 -45.87 3.00
N GLY A 36 -27.59 -47.12 3.11
CA GLY A 36 -26.37 -47.50 3.83
C GLY A 36 -25.11 -46.95 3.17
N SER A 37 -25.04 -46.95 1.84
CA SER A 37 -23.94 -46.36 1.07
C SER A 37 -23.90 -44.84 1.24
N ALA A 38 -25.05 -44.16 1.20
CA ALA A 38 -25.15 -42.73 1.43
C ALA A 38 -24.77 -42.36 2.87
N ALA A 39 -25.23 -43.13 3.87
CA ALA A 39 -24.87 -42.95 5.28
C ALA A 39 -23.38 -43.19 5.52
N GLY A 40 -22.80 -44.24 4.92
CA GLY A 40 -21.36 -44.52 4.98
C GLY A 40 -20.52 -43.41 4.34
N ALA A 41 -20.96 -42.86 3.20
CA ALA A 41 -20.32 -41.73 2.54
C ALA A 41 -20.40 -40.45 3.39
N LEU A 42 -21.56 -40.14 3.98
CA LEU A 42 -21.75 -39.01 4.89
C LEU A 42 -20.86 -39.15 6.14
N TRP A 43 -20.79 -40.36 6.71
CA TRP A 43 -19.93 -40.63 7.86
C TRP A 43 -18.45 -40.48 7.52
N TYR A 44 -18.01 -41.00 6.38
CA TYR A 44 -16.63 -40.81 5.90
C TYR A 44 -16.29 -39.32 5.70
N ILE A 45 -17.19 -38.55 5.06
CA ILE A 45 -16.99 -37.11 4.83
C ILE A 45 -17.00 -36.31 6.14
N SER A 46 -17.77 -36.74 7.14
CA SER A 46 -17.89 -36.04 8.42
C SER A 46 -16.73 -36.29 9.39
N ARG A 47 -15.89 -37.31 9.15
CA ARG A 47 -14.67 -37.58 9.94
C ARG A 47 -13.62 -36.47 9.83
N ASP A 48 -13.52 -35.82 8.66
CA ASP A 48 -12.52 -34.78 8.37
C ASP A 48 -13.12 -33.36 8.39
N LEU A 49 -14.24 -33.14 9.09
CA LEU A 49 -14.85 -31.81 9.21
C LEU A 49 -14.16 -30.98 10.31
N PRO A 50 -13.87 -29.70 10.07
CA PRO A 50 -13.39 -28.78 11.10
C PRO A 50 -14.38 -28.70 12.27
N SER A 51 -13.87 -28.56 13.49
CA SER A 51 -14.72 -28.36 14.67
C SER A 51 -15.37 -26.97 14.64
N LEU A 52 -16.65 -26.92 15.02
CA LEU A 52 -17.42 -25.69 15.11
C LEU A 52 -17.25 -24.97 16.46
N ASP A 53 -16.47 -25.54 17.39
CA ASP A 53 -16.19 -24.95 18.70
C ASP A 53 -15.52 -23.57 18.54
N SER A 54 -14.76 -23.39 17.46
CA SER A 54 -14.14 -22.11 17.05
C SER A 54 -15.14 -21.02 16.60
N LEU A 55 -16.41 -21.34 16.33
CA LEU A 55 -17.43 -20.33 15.99
C LEU A 55 -17.84 -19.49 17.20
N GLN A 56 -17.74 -20.04 18.42
CA GLN A 56 -17.98 -19.30 19.66
C GLN A 56 -16.78 -18.41 20.03
N GLU A 57 -15.57 -18.78 19.58
CA GLU A 57 -14.31 -18.06 19.83
C GLU A 57 -13.80 -17.28 18.60
N TYR A 58 -14.63 -17.10 17.58
CA TYR A 58 -14.22 -16.49 16.31
C TYR A 58 -13.77 -15.02 16.51
N GLN A 59 -12.46 -14.79 16.56
CA GLN A 59 -11.85 -13.46 16.48
C GLN A 59 -11.35 -13.21 15.05
N PRO A 60 -12.00 -12.34 14.27
CA PRO A 60 -11.51 -11.98 12.94
C PRO A 60 -10.20 -11.20 13.04
N SER A 61 -9.43 -11.19 11.93
CA SER A 61 -8.19 -10.42 11.82
C SER A 61 -8.42 -8.95 12.20
N LEU A 62 -7.72 -8.50 13.24
CA LEU A 62 -7.79 -7.13 13.71
C LEU A 62 -6.83 -6.25 12.92
N VAL A 63 -7.24 -5.00 12.67
CA VAL A 63 -6.41 -4.00 12.00
C VAL A 63 -5.37 -3.48 12.99
N SER A 64 -4.09 -3.59 12.65
CA SER A 64 -3.02 -2.95 13.42
C SER A 64 -2.98 -1.46 13.08
N ARG A 65 -2.87 -0.59 14.08
CA ARG A 65 -2.88 0.87 13.92
C ARG A 65 -1.53 1.46 14.28
N VAL A 66 -1.07 2.38 13.44
CA VAL A 66 0.17 3.12 13.63
C VAL A 66 -0.16 4.55 14.05
N TYR A 67 0.44 4.99 15.14
CA TYR A 67 0.27 6.30 15.74
C TYR A 67 1.55 7.13 15.63
N SER A 68 1.41 8.42 15.38
CA SER A 68 2.47 9.41 15.54
C SER A 68 2.83 9.64 17.02
N GLY A 69 3.87 10.44 17.28
CA GLY A 69 4.30 10.80 18.63
C GLY A 69 3.24 11.53 19.46
N ASP A 70 2.27 12.20 18.81
CA ASP A 70 1.12 12.87 19.41
C ASP A 70 -0.17 12.02 19.40
N ARG A 71 -0.05 10.71 19.13
CA ARG A 71 -1.15 9.74 19.10
C ARG A 71 -2.20 9.94 18.00
N GLN A 72 -1.86 10.62 16.91
CA GLN A 72 -2.68 10.64 15.70
C GLN A 72 -2.47 9.34 14.91
N VAL A 73 -3.55 8.73 14.39
CA VAL A 73 -3.43 7.58 13.49
C VAL A 73 -2.82 8.05 12.16
N ILE A 74 -1.66 7.49 11.82
CA ILE A 74 -0.88 7.81 10.61
C ILE A 74 -0.80 6.64 9.62
N GLY A 75 -1.15 5.43 10.05
CA GLY A 75 -1.13 4.26 9.19
C GLY A 75 -1.91 3.09 9.78
N GLN A 76 -2.21 2.12 8.94
CA GLN A 76 -2.90 0.88 9.33
C GLN A 76 -2.32 -0.28 8.54
N PHE A 77 -2.14 -1.43 9.19
CA PHE A 77 -1.74 -2.68 8.55
C PHE A 77 -2.84 -3.72 8.68
N TYR A 78 -3.27 -4.26 7.54
CA TYR A 78 -4.33 -5.26 7.47
C TYR A 78 -4.19 -6.10 6.19
N VAL A 79 -4.59 -7.38 6.26
CA VAL A 79 -4.88 -8.17 5.05
C VAL A 79 -6.26 -7.80 4.50
N GLU A 80 -7.22 -7.63 5.40
CA GLU A 80 -8.63 -7.39 5.10
C GLU A 80 -9.12 -6.30 6.07
N ARG A 81 -9.59 -5.16 5.55
CA ARG A 81 -10.09 -4.07 6.40
C ARG A 81 -11.50 -4.45 6.88
N ARG A 82 -11.60 -5.18 7.99
CA ARG A 82 -12.89 -5.59 8.56
C ARG A 82 -13.32 -4.60 9.64
N ILE A 83 -14.56 -4.12 9.56
CA ILE A 83 -15.21 -3.32 10.59
C ILE A 83 -16.42 -4.12 11.02
N LEU A 84 -16.37 -4.66 12.24
CA LEU A 84 -17.45 -5.46 12.79
C LEU A 84 -18.65 -4.58 13.11
N VAL A 85 -19.82 -5.03 12.69
CA VAL A 85 -21.11 -4.39 12.97
C VAL A 85 -22.08 -5.43 13.47
N THR A 86 -22.95 -5.04 14.40
CA THR A 86 -24.06 -5.89 14.80
C THR A 86 -25.16 -5.83 13.76
N LEU A 87 -26.01 -6.85 13.68
CA LEU A 87 -27.12 -6.86 12.71
C LEU A 87 -28.05 -5.65 12.90
N SER A 88 -28.18 -5.13 14.13
CA SER A 88 -28.93 -3.91 14.44
C SER A 88 -28.35 -2.63 13.84
N ASP A 89 -27.05 -2.59 13.56
CA ASP A 89 -26.38 -1.44 12.95
C ASP A 89 -26.50 -1.46 11.41
N VAL A 90 -26.94 -2.58 10.84
CA VAL A 90 -27.10 -2.74 9.39
C VAL A 90 -28.48 -2.23 8.96
N PRO A 91 -28.57 -1.32 7.96
CA PRO A 91 -29.85 -0.85 7.45
C PRO A 91 -30.74 -1.99 6.99
N GLN A 92 -32.02 -1.88 7.31
CA GLN A 92 -33.02 -2.87 6.90
C GLN A 92 -33.04 -3.06 5.37
N SER A 93 -32.83 -1.98 4.60
CA SER A 93 -32.75 -2.02 3.13
C SER A 93 -31.62 -2.94 2.64
N LEU A 94 -30.45 -2.91 3.28
CA LEU A 94 -29.31 -3.75 2.90
C LEU A 94 -29.54 -5.21 3.29
N THR A 95 -30.04 -5.44 4.50
CA THR A 95 -30.41 -6.78 4.97
C THR A 95 -31.44 -7.43 4.04
N GLN A 96 -32.50 -6.71 3.70
CA GLN A 96 -33.55 -7.18 2.78
C GLN A 96 -33.01 -7.39 1.36
N ALA A 97 -32.12 -6.53 0.87
CA ALA A 97 -31.51 -6.67 -0.46
C ALA A 97 -30.68 -7.95 -0.56
N VAL A 98 -29.87 -8.25 0.46
CA VAL A 98 -29.06 -9.49 0.52
C VAL A 98 -29.98 -10.72 0.56
N ILE A 99 -30.99 -10.72 1.43
CA ILE A 99 -31.96 -11.82 1.52
C ILE A 99 -32.67 -12.02 0.17
N ALA A 100 -33.17 -10.97 -0.46
CA ALA A 100 -33.92 -11.09 -1.72
C ALA A 100 -33.11 -11.72 -2.86
N VAL A 101 -31.83 -11.34 -2.97
CA VAL A 101 -30.97 -11.79 -4.07
C VAL A 101 -30.25 -13.10 -3.80
N GLU A 102 -29.81 -13.36 -2.57
CA GLU A 102 -29.04 -14.55 -2.21
C GLU A 102 -29.94 -15.70 -1.74
N ASP A 103 -30.96 -15.42 -0.91
CA ASP A 103 -31.78 -16.45 -0.26
C ASP A 103 -33.12 -15.91 0.25
N ALA A 104 -34.09 -15.75 -0.66
CA ALA A 104 -35.36 -15.07 -0.35
C ALA A 104 -36.22 -15.77 0.72
N ARG A 105 -35.92 -17.04 1.05
CA ARG A 105 -36.62 -17.83 2.07
C ARG A 105 -35.70 -18.23 3.20
N PHE A 106 -34.64 -17.45 3.43
CA PHE A 106 -33.63 -17.70 4.45
C PHE A 106 -34.21 -18.05 5.83
N PHE A 107 -35.28 -17.37 6.25
CA PHE A 107 -35.94 -17.60 7.55
C PHE A 107 -36.89 -18.80 7.56
N GLU A 108 -37.25 -19.37 6.41
CA GLU A 108 -38.24 -20.45 6.30
C GLU A 108 -37.61 -21.85 6.30
N HIS A 109 -36.29 -21.97 6.09
CA HIS A 109 -35.62 -23.28 5.97
C HIS A 109 -34.44 -23.45 6.94
N PRO A 110 -34.10 -24.68 7.37
CA PRO A 110 -32.97 -24.96 8.26
C PRO A 110 -31.65 -25.11 7.47
N GLY A 111 -31.16 -24.02 6.87
CA GLY A 111 -29.90 -23.98 6.11
C GLY A 111 -29.90 -24.62 4.71
N LEU A 112 -30.92 -25.40 4.36
CA LEU A 112 -31.09 -25.98 3.02
C LEU A 112 -32.47 -25.68 2.45
N ASP A 113 -32.51 -24.93 1.34
CA ASP A 113 -33.75 -24.69 0.62
C ASP A 113 -34.11 -25.84 -0.34
N VAL A 114 -34.76 -26.88 0.19
CA VAL A 114 -35.19 -28.05 -0.60
C VAL A 114 -36.16 -27.67 -1.72
N ILE A 115 -37.11 -26.78 -1.43
CA ILE A 115 -38.10 -26.32 -2.41
C ILE A 115 -37.41 -25.50 -3.51
N GLY A 116 -36.41 -24.69 -3.15
CA GLY A 116 -35.66 -23.86 -4.09
C GLY A 116 -34.76 -24.68 -4.98
N ILE A 117 -34.13 -25.73 -4.44
CA ILE A 117 -33.37 -26.72 -5.20
C ILE A 117 -34.28 -27.43 -6.21
N LEU A 118 -35.44 -27.94 -5.79
CA LEU A 118 -36.39 -28.60 -6.70
C LEU A 118 -36.86 -27.66 -7.81
N ARG A 119 -37.17 -26.40 -7.47
CA ARG A 119 -37.55 -25.37 -8.44
C ARG A 119 -36.43 -25.08 -9.44
N ALA A 120 -35.18 -24.95 -8.97
CA ALA A 120 -34.01 -24.71 -9.81
C ALA A 120 -33.74 -25.89 -10.76
N VAL A 121 -33.87 -27.14 -10.28
CA VAL A 121 -33.73 -28.35 -11.11
C VAL A 121 -34.79 -28.38 -12.22
N LEU A 122 -36.06 -28.12 -11.89
CA LEU A 122 -37.15 -28.07 -12.86
C LEU A 122 -36.95 -26.95 -13.90
N ALA A 123 -36.46 -25.79 -13.48
CA ALA A 123 -36.14 -24.67 -14.37
C ALA A 123 -34.95 -24.98 -15.30
N ASN A 124 -33.90 -25.64 -14.79
CA ASN A 124 -32.72 -26.07 -15.55
C ASN A 124 -33.08 -27.07 -16.66
N MET A 125 -33.99 -28.01 -16.37
CA MET A 125 -34.47 -28.97 -17.37
C MET A 125 -35.26 -28.31 -18.52
N ARG A 126 -35.86 -27.15 -18.29
CA ARG A 126 -36.58 -26.38 -19.32
C ARG A 126 -35.69 -25.47 -20.18
N HIS A 127 -34.57 -24.98 -19.64
CA HIS A 127 -33.74 -23.95 -20.30
C HIS A 127 -32.36 -24.42 -20.77
N GLY A 128 -32.02 -25.71 -20.65
CA GLY A 128 -30.81 -26.30 -21.25
C GLY A 128 -29.47 -25.78 -20.72
N GLY A 129 -29.45 -25.07 -19.59
CA GLY A 129 -28.25 -24.46 -19.01
C GLY A 129 -28.11 -24.68 -17.50
N LYS A 130 -26.89 -24.51 -16.98
CA LYS A 130 -26.60 -24.46 -15.52
C LYS A 130 -27.05 -23.10 -14.98
N VAL A 131 -28.17 -23.04 -14.25
CA VAL A 131 -28.53 -21.84 -13.48
C VAL A 131 -27.82 -21.86 -12.13
N GLU A 132 -26.99 -20.84 -11.88
CA GLU A 132 -26.38 -20.54 -10.59
C GLU A 132 -27.45 -19.92 -9.65
N GLY A 133 -27.98 -20.69 -8.69
CA GLY A 133 -28.96 -20.15 -7.74
C GLY A 133 -29.48 -21.07 -6.63
N ALA A 134 -28.79 -22.18 -6.32
CA ALA A 134 -29.29 -23.17 -5.34
C ALA A 134 -28.57 -23.16 -3.97
N SER A 135 -27.67 -22.20 -3.71
CA SER A 135 -26.90 -22.16 -2.44
C SER A 135 -27.45 -21.09 -1.50
N THR A 136 -27.79 -21.49 -0.28
CA THR A 136 -28.33 -20.63 0.79
C THR A 136 -27.26 -19.75 1.42
N ILE A 137 -27.66 -18.70 2.14
CA ILE A 137 -26.73 -17.81 2.88
C ILE A 137 -25.82 -18.63 3.81
N THR A 138 -26.40 -19.58 4.56
CA THR A 138 -25.67 -20.45 5.49
C THR A 138 -24.63 -21.33 4.76
N GLN A 139 -24.95 -21.85 3.57
CA GLN A 139 -23.99 -22.60 2.77
C GLN A 139 -22.85 -21.72 2.27
N GLN A 140 -23.14 -20.48 1.87
CA GLN A 140 -22.13 -19.53 1.43
C GLN A 140 -21.21 -19.13 2.58
N LEU A 141 -21.76 -18.93 3.79
CA LEU A 141 -21.00 -18.66 5.00
C LEU A 141 -20.09 -19.84 5.36
N ALA A 142 -20.64 -21.06 5.42
CA ALA A 142 -19.87 -22.27 5.70
C ALA A 142 -18.71 -22.47 4.69
N ARG A 143 -18.98 -22.21 3.41
CA ARG A 143 -17.96 -22.20 2.36
C ARG A 143 -16.87 -21.16 2.62
N SER A 144 -17.26 -19.95 3.01
CA SER A 144 -16.32 -18.84 3.21
C SER A 144 -15.45 -19.00 4.46
N LEU A 145 -15.93 -19.67 5.51
CA LEU A 145 -15.22 -19.79 6.78
C LEU A 145 -14.30 -21.03 6.84
N PHE A 146 -14.74 -22.16 6.30
CA PHE A 146 -14.14 -23.46 6.62
C PHE A 146 -13.55 -24.23 5.44
N LEU A 147 -13.85 -23.83 4.20
CA LEU A 147 -13.58 -24.65 3.02
C LEU A 147 -12.72 -23.93 2.00
N SER A 148 -11.89 -24.69 1.29
CA SER A 148 -11.06 -24.14 0.21
C SER A 148 -11.90 -23.75 -1.02
N PRO A 149 -11.38 -22.87 -1.90
CA PRO A 149 -12.11 -22.39 -3.08
C PRO A 149 -12.39 -23.47 -4.16
N GLU A 150 -11.76 -24.64 -4.09
CA GLU A 150 -11.79 -25.66 -5.15
C GLU A 150 -13.16 -26.31 -5.36
N ARG A 151 -13.70 -26.26 -6.58
CA ARG A 151 -15.04 -26.79 -6.90
C ARG A 151 -15.06 -28.32 -7.05
N THR A 152 -15.12 -29.05 -5.94
CA THR A 152 -15.33 -30.51 -5.92
C THR A 152 -16.71 -30.91 -5.37
N TYR A 153 -17.24 -32.06 -5.82
CA TYR A 153 -18.50 -32.61 -5.28
C TYR A 153 -18.40 -32.93 -3.78
N GLY A 154 -17.24 -33.45 -3.33
CA GLY A 154 -16.97 -33.70 -1.92
C GLY A 154 -16.96 -32.42 -1.07
N ARG A 155 -16.45 -31.30 -1.59
CA ARG A 155 -16.57 -29.99 -0.92
C ARG A 155 -18.04 -29.55 -0.80
N LYS A 156 -18.86 -29.74 -1.83
CA LYS A 156 -20.29 -29.35 -1.77
C LYS A 156 -21.05 -30.16 -0.71
N ALA A 157 -20.73 -31.44 -0.53
CA ALA A 157 -21.27 -32.24 0.58
C ALA A 157 -20.83 -31.69 1.95
N ARG A 158 -19.55 -31.29 2.10
CA ARG A 158 -19.05 -30.66 3.33
C ARG A 158 -19.74 -29.32 3.64
N GLU A 159 -19.99 -28.48 2.63
CA GLU A 159 -20.76 -27.23 2.78
C GLU A 159 -22.15 -27.50 3.38
N LEU A 160 -22.85 -28.51 2.86
CA LEU A 160 -24.21 -28.85 3.29
C LEU A 160 -24.23 -29.32 4.75
N ILE A 161 -23.29 -30.18 5.13
CA ILE A 161 -23.19 -30.69 6.51
C ILE A 161 -22.83 -29.56 7.48
N LEU A 162 -21.85 -28.72 7.13
CA LEU A 162 -21.45 -27.58 7.95
C LEU A 162 -22.59 -26.57 8.09
N ALA A 163 -23.27 -26.23 7.00
CA ALA A 163 -24.42 -25.32 7.05
C ALA A 163 -25.53 -25.85 7.96
N TYR A 164 -25.87 -27.13 7.86
CA TYR A 164 -26.84 -27.75 8.75
C TYR A 164 -26.39 -27.71 10.21
N LYS A 165 -25.13 -28.03 10.49
CA LYS A 165 -24.59 -27.97 11.85
C LYS A 165 -24.59 -26.54 12.42
N MET A 166 -24.24 -25.53 11.61
CA MET A 166 -24.30 -24.13 12.02
C MET A 166 -25.70 -23.70 12.43
N GLU A 167 -26.73 -24.14 11.71
CA GLU A 167 -28.15 -23.83 12.00
C GLU A 167 -28.69 -24.52 13.26
N LEU A 168 -28.01 -25.55 13.77
CA LEU A 168 -28.36 -26.17 15.05
C LEU A 168 -27.83 -25.40 16.25
N ILE A 169 -26.79 -24.59 16.07
CA ILE A 169 -26.06 -23.91 17.16
C ILE A 169 -26.15 -22.38 17.10
N LEU A 170 -26.49 -21.80 15.93
CA LEU A 170 -26.64 -20.37 15.71
C LEU A 170 -28.09 -20.04 15.32
N THR A 171 -28.55 -18.87 15.75
CA THR A 171 -29.80 -18.27 15.28
C THR A 171 -29.66 -17.71 13.86
N LYS A 172 -30.78 -17.47 13.18
CA LYS A 172 -30.79 -16.91 11.82
C LYS A 172 -30.14 -15.54 11.76
N GLU A 173 -30.39 -14.74 12.78
CA GLU A 173 -29.84 -13.40 12.95
C GLU A 173 -28.32 -13.47 13.09
N GLN A 174 -27.79 -14.38 13.91
CA GLN A 174 -26.34 -14.59 14.06
C GLN A 174 -25.69 -15.07 12.75
N ILE A 175 -26.33 -16.00 12.02
CA ILE A 175 -25.83 -16.47 10.73
C ILE A 175 -25.76 -15.31 9.74
N LEU A 176 -26.79 -14.47 9.69
CA LEU A 176 -26.84 -13.32 8.80
C LEU A 176 -25.82 -12.25 9.18
N GLU A 177 -25.67 -11.95 10.48
CA GLU A 177 -24.65 -11.03 10.99
C GLU A 177 -23.24 -11.49 10.61
N MET A 178 -22.92 -12.76 10.84
CA MET A 178 -21.64 -13.35 10.47
C MET A 178 -21.43 -13.30 8.95
N TYR A 179 -22.46 -13.60 8.17
CA TYR A 179 -22.40 -13.50 6.71
C TYR A 179 -22.09 -12.08 6.23
N LEU A 180 -22.81 -11.08 6.74
CA LEU A 180 -22.64 -9.68 6.37
C LEU A 180 -21.28 -9.13 6.80
N ASN A 181 -20.68 -9.63 7.87
CA ASN A 181 -19.33 -9.25 8.30
C ASN A 181 -18.20 -10.02 7.58
N GLN A 182 -18.48 -11.20 7.04
CA GLN A 182 -17.47 -12.09 6.46
C GLN A 182 -17.35 -11.98 4.94
N ILE A 183 -18.45 -11.75 4.23
CA ILE A 183 -18.48 -11.89 2.77
C ILE A 183 -17.59 -10.84 2.08
N TYR A 184 -16.91 -11.26 1.00
CA TYR A 184 -16.02 -10.38 0.25
C TYR A 184 -16.79 -9.57 -0.79
N PHE A 185 -16.70 -8.24 -0.70
CA PHE A 185 -17.34 -7.30 -1.62
C PHE A 185 -16.40 -6.79 -2.71
N GLY A 186 -15.15 -7.28 -2.80
CA GLY A 186 -14.19 -6.73 -3.76
C GLY A 186 -13.38 -5.58 -3.17
N GLN A 187 -12.30 -5.17 -3.86
CA GLN A 187 -11.45 -4.04 -3.46
C GLN A 187 -10.83 -4.18 -2.04
N GLY A 188 -10.59 -5.41 -1.59
CA GLY A 188 -10.10 -5.68 -0.22
C GLY A 188 -11.13 -5.42 0.88
N ALA A 189 -12.39 -5.15 0.53
CA ALA A 189 -13.48 -4.91 1.47
C ALA A 189 -14.15 -6.23 1.87
N TYR A 190 -13.94 -6.64 3.12
CA TYR A 190 -14.58 -7.80 3.72
C TYR A 190 -15.59 -7.33 4.75
N GLY A 191 -16.83 -7.72 4.55
CA GLY A 191 -17.97 -7.26 5.32
C GLY A 191 -18.61 -5.97 4.81
N VAL A 192 -19.88 -5.77 5.15
CA VAL A 192 -20.72 -4.69 4.63
C VAL A 192 -20.24 -3.30 5.03
N SER A 193 -19.73 -3.13 6.25
CA SER A 193 -19.24 -1.84 6.74
C SER A 193 -18.00 -1.38 5.96
N ALA A 194 -17.06 -2.29 5.77
CA ALA A 194 -15.89 -2.05 4.94
C ALA A 194 -16.27 -1.73 3.49
N ALA A 195 -17.27 -2.44 2.94
CA ALA A 195 -17.77 -2.20 1.59
C ALA A 195 -18.40 -0.80 1.46
N SER A 196 -19.24 -0.39 2.42
CA SER A 196 -19.86 0.95 2.45
C SER A 196 -18.80 2.06 2.39
N LEU A 197 -17.78 1.97 3.25
CA LEU A 197 -16.68 2.94 3.28
C LEU A 197 -15.81 2.90 2.01
N THR A 198 -15.62 1.72 1.43
CA THR A 198 -14.79 1.52 0.23
C THR A 198 -15.48 2.03 -1.04
N TYR A 199 -16.79 1.82 -1.17
CA TYR A 199 -17.54 2.21 -2.36
C TYR A 199 -18.11 3.63 -2.26
N PHE A 200 -18.64 4.02 -1.11
CA PHE A 200 -19.37 5.27 -0.92
C PHE A 200 -18.73 6.22 0.09
N GLY A 201 -17.82 5.73 0.94
CA GLY A 201 -17.21 6.56 1.99
C GLY A 201 -18.18 6.93 3.11
N LYS A 202 -19.25 6.14 3.29
CA LYS A 202 -20.33 6.40 4.24
C LYS A 202 -20.37 5.36 5.35
N ASP A 203 -20.90 5.76 6.50
CA ASP A 203 -21.34 4.81 7.53
C ASP A 203 -22.57 4.04 7.05
N LEU A 204 -22.77 2.83 7.59
CA LEU A 204 -23.87 1.96 7.16
C LEU A 204 -25.23 2.63 7.27
N ALA A 205 -25.49 3.35 8.37
CA ALA A 205 -26.76 4.02 8.63
C ALA A 205 -27.14 5.09 7.57
N GLU A 206 -26.18 5.57 6.79
CA GLU A 206 -26.38 6.59 5.74
C GLU A 206 -26.65 5.98 4.35
N LEU A 207 -26.59 4.66 4.21
CA LEU A 207 -26.84 3.98 2.95
C LEU A 207 -28.32 4.10 2.57
N ASN A 208 -28.57 4.57 1.35
CA ASN A 208 -29.92 4.53 0.78
C ASN A 208 -30.23 3.17 0.13
N LEU A 209 -31.48 3.01 -0.33
CA LEU A 209 -31.96 1.78 -0.97
C LEU A 209 -31.16 1.43 -2.25
N ALA A 210 -30.83 2.42 -3.07
CA ALA A 210 -30.07 2.21 -4.30
C ALA A 210 -28.66 1.68 -4.01
N GLU A 211 -27.96 2.28 -3.04
CA GLU A 211 -26.61 1.88 -2.60
C GLU A 211 -26.64 0.50 -1.94
N SER A 212 -27.67 0.23 -1.11
CA SER A 212 -27.91 -1.06 -0.47
C SER A 212 -28.08 -2.19 -1.51
N ALA A 213 -28.90 -1.96 -2.53
CA ALA A 213 -29.13 -2.92 -3.60
C ALA A 213 -27.88 -3.17 -4.44
N LEU A 214 -27.05 -2.14 -4.66
CA LEU A 214 -25.77 -2.33 -5.33
C LEU A 214 -24.86 -3.24 -4.50
N LEU A 215 -24.63 -2.90 -3.21
CA LEU A 215 -23.74 -3.67 -2.34
C LEU A 215 -24.17 -5.13 -2.25
N ALA A 216 -25.46 -5.40 -2.06
CA ALA A 216 -26.01 -6.75 -2.03
C ALA A 216 -25.78 -7.55 -3.33
N GLY A 217 -25.67 -6.86 -4.48
CA GLY A 217 -25.45 -7.49 -5.77
C GLY A 217 -24.00 -7.93 -6.05
N ILE A 218 -23.03 -7.33 -5.35
CA ILE A 218 -21.59 -7.50 -5.61
C ILE A 218 -21.04 -8.90 -5.22
N PRO A 219 -21.37 -9.49 -4.05
CA PRO A 219 -20.80 -10.75 -3.57
C PRO A 219 -20.83 -11.93 -4.55
N LYS A 220 -21.86 -12.01 -5.40
CA LYS A 220 -21.98 -13.05 -6.43
C LYS A 220 -20.76 -13.09 -7.36
N SER A 221 -20.22 -11.93 -7.72
CA SER A 221 -19.02 -11.83 -8.55
C SER A 221 -18.32 -10.48 -8.31
N PRO A 222 -17.53 -10.34 -7.23
CA PRO A 222 -17.05 -9.05 -6.77
C PRO A 222 -16.23 -8.27 -7.80
N ASN A 223 -15.43 -8.98 -8.60
CA ASN A 223 -14.65 -8.37 -9.67
C ASN A 223 -15.49 -7.92 -10.87
N ASN A 224 -16.51 -8.69 -11.27
CA ASN A 224 -17.31 -8.40 -12.46
C ASN A 224 -18.39 -7.34 -12.20
N PHE A 225 -18.91 -7.30 -10.97
CA PHE A 225 -19.92 -6.33 -10.55
C PHE A 225 -19.32 -5.13 -9.81
N SER A 226 -17.99 -4.98 -9.81
CA SER A 226 -17.32 -3.80 -9.28
C SER A 226 -17.66 -2.56 -10.14
N PRO A 227 -18.28 -1.50 -9.57
CA PRO A 227 -18.60 -0.27 -10.31
C PRO A 227 -17.35 0.43 -10.86
N TYR A 228 -16.20 0.27 -10.21
CA TYR A 228 -14.91 0.81 -10.67
C TYR A 228 -14.35 0.12 -11.93
N LYS A 229 -14.73 -1.13 -12.19
CA LYS A 229 -14.22 -1.91 -13.33
C LYS A 229 -15.26 -1.98 -14.46
N ASN A 230 -16.52 -2.19 -14.10
CA ASN A 230 -17.61 -2.39 -15.05
C ASN A 230 -18.90 -1.70 -14.54
N PRO A 231 -19.01 -0.36 -14.66
CA PRO A 231 -20.14 0.40 -14.12
C PRO A 231 -21.48 -0.08 -14.71
N GLU A 232 -21.53 -0.37 -16.01
CA GLU A 232 -22.73 -0.89 -16.69
C GLU A 232 -23.22 -2.23 -16.12
N ARG A 233 -22.28 -3.15 -15.83
CA ARG A 233 -22.65 -4.46 -15.24
C ARG A 233 -23.06 -4.32 -13.79
N ALA A 234 -22.41 -3.44 -13.05
CA ALA A 234 -22.77 -3.12 -11.68
C ALA A 234 -24.19 -2.53 -11.61
N LYS A 235 -24.53 -1.62 -12.54
CA LYS A 235 -25.86 -1.02 -12.64
C LYS A 235 -26.95 -2.06 -12.96
N LYS A 236 -26.75 -2.89 -13.99
CA LYS A 236 -27.68 -3.98 -14.30
C LYS A 236 -27.86 -4.96 -13.14
N ARG A 237 -26.78 -5.23 -12.39
CA ARG A 237 -26.84 -6.10 -11.22
C ARG A 237 -27.63 -5.46 -10.08
N GLN A 238 -27.48 -4.16 -9.85
CA GLN A 238 -28.28 -3.39 -8.89
C GLN A 238 -29.77 -3.46 -9.25
N GLU A 239 -30.13 -3.19 -10.51
CA GLU A 239 -31.53 -3.24 -10.97
C GLU A 239 -32.15 -4.62 -10.74
N HIS A 240 -31.41 -5.69 -11.02
CA HIS A 240 -31.85 -7.05 -10.74
C HIS A 240 -32.04 -7.31 -9.24
N VAL A 241 -31.20 -6.76 -8.36
CA VAL A 241 -31.42 -6.87 -6.91
C VAL A 241 -32.71 -6.17 -6.50
N LEU A 242 -32.96 -4.96 -7.02
CA LEU A 242 -34.19 -4.21 -6.75
C LEU A 242 -35.44 -4.96 -7.26
N GLU A 243 -35.38 -5.57 -8.44
CA GLU A 243 -36.45 -6.44 -8.97
C GLU A 243 -36.72 -7.61 -8.03
N ARG A 244 -35.67 -8.29 -7.53
CA ARG A 244 -35.80 -9.39 -6.58
C ARG A 244 -36.39 -8.93 -5.23
N MET A 245 -36.08 -7.71 -4.79
CA MET A 245 -36.67 -7.14 -3.57
C MET A 245 -38.17 -6.84 -3.74
N GLU A 246 -38.59 -6.37 -4.92
CA GLU A 246 -40.00 -6.18 -5.26
C GLU A 246 -40.74 -7.52 -5.28
N GLU A 247 -40.19 -8.55 -5.96
CA GLU A 247 -40.79 -9.89 -6.02
C GLU A 247 -40.93 -10.55 -4.63
N ALA A 248 -40.00 -10.25 -3.71
CA ALA A 248 -40.06 -10.70 -2.33
C ALA A 248 -40.99 -9.85 -1.44
N GLY A 249 -41.55 -8.75 -1.96
CA GLY A 249 -42.45 -7.86 -1.25
C GLY A 249 -41.77 -6.91 -0.27
N PHE A 250 -40.45 -6.70 -0.37
CA PHE A 250 -39.72 -5.78 0.51
C PHE A 250 -39.82 -4.31 0.08
N ILE A 251 -40.05 -4.05 -1.20
CA ILE A 251 -40.22 -2.70 -1.76
C ILE A 251 -41.38 -2.65 -2.75
N THR A 252 -41.94 -1.47 -2.98
CA THR A 252 -42.98 -1.25 -4.00
C THR A 252 -42.37 -1.00 -5.39
N ALA A 253 -43.20 -1.08 -6.43
CA ALA A 253 -42.80 -0.79 -7.80
C ALA A 253 -42.28 0.66 -7.97
N GLU A 254 -42.89 1.61 -7.24
CA GLU A 254 -42.47 3.02 -7.23
C GLU A 254 -41.08 3.18 -6.60
N GLN A 255 -40.86 2.57 -5.43
CA GLN A 255 -39.56 2.60 -4.74
C GLN A 255 -38.45 1.97 -5.58
N ARG A 256 -38.76 0.88 -6.29
CA ARG A 256 -37.84 0.25 -7.24
C ARG A 256 -37.44 1.21 -8.35
N GLN A 257 -38.40 1.89 -8.96
CA GLN A 257 -38.15 2.81 -10.07
C GLN A 257 -37.32 4.02 -9.61
N GLU A 258 -37.65 4.57 -8.44
CA GLU A 258 -36.91 5.69 -7.83
C GLU A 258 -35.46 5.30 -7.51
N ALA A 259 -35.24 4.17 -6.83
CA ALA A 259 -33.90 3.68 -6.48
C ALA A 259 -33.08 3.32 -7.73
N ALA A 260 -33.71 2.78 -8.78
CA ALA A 260 -33.03 2.49 -10.04
C ALA A 260 -32.62 3.77 -10.78
N ALA A 261 -33.39 4.85 -10.70
CA ALA A 261 -33.08 6.13 -11.34
C ALA A 261 -32.01 6.96 -10.58
N GLN A 262 -31.75 6.64 -9.32
CA GLN A 262 -30.85 7.41 -8.48
C GLN A 262 -29.38 7.33 -8.98
N PRO A 263 -28.68 8.47 -9.15
CA PRO A 263 -27.27 8.49 -9.48
C PRO A 263 -26.43 8.02 -8.28
N LEU A 264 -25.51 7.09 -8.51
CA LEU A 264 -24.60 6.55 -7.48
C LEU A 264 -23.26 7.29 -7.55
N SER A 265 -22.86 7.93 -6.45
CA SER A 265 -21.57 8.61 -6.33
C SER A 265 -20.55 7.70 -5.66
N PHE A 266 -19.53 7.29 -6.41
CA PHE A 266 -18.46 6.42 -5.89
C PHE A 266 -17.25 7.23 -5.42
N ARG A 267 -16.58 6.75 -4.38
CA ARG A 267 -15.31 7.31 -3.93
C ARG A 267 -14.22 7.05 -4.98
N HIS A 268 -13.56 8.11 -5.47
CA HIS A 268 -12.50 7.95 -6.47
C HIS A 268 -11.26 7.28 -5.84
N GLN A 269 -10.80 6.16 -6.44
CA GLN A 269 -9.50 5.57 -6.12
C GLN A 269 -8.41 6.56 -6.55
N GLY A 270 -7.71 7.10 -5.57
CA GLY A 270 -6.90 8.33 -5.65
C GLY A 270 -7.12 9.22 -4.42
N SER A 271 -8.27 9.07 -3.76
CA SER A 271 -8.59 9.62 -2.44
C SER A 271 -8.47 8.58 -1.32
N GLY A 272 -7.60 7.57 -1.50
CA GLY A 272 -7.09 6.84 -0.33
C GLY A 272 -6.52 7.90 0.59
N SER A 273 -6.92 7.92 1.86
CA SER A 273 -6.38 8.87 2.85
C SER A 273 -4.90 9.06 2.56
N GLU A 274 -4.44 10.29 2.26
CA GLU A 274 -3.02 10.58 2.02
C GLU A 274 -2.24 9.79 3.06
N GLN A 275 -1.57 8.71 2.65
CA GLN A 275 -0.90 7.85 3.60
C GLN A 275 0.27 8.68 4.10
N LEU A 276 0.10 9.26 5.28
CA LEU A 276 1.04 10.21 5.84
C LEU A 276 2.37 9.47 6.05
N ALA A 277 3.48 10.06 5.60
CA ALA A 277 4.81 9.50 5.81
C ALA A 277 5.00 8.09 5.20
N PRO A 278 4.74 7.85 3.91
CA PRO A 278 4.68 6.50 3.36
C PRO A 278 6.01 5.74 3.49
N HIS A 279 7.16 6.41 3.28
CA HIS A 279 8.49 5.81 3.52
C HIS A 279 8.74 5.45 5.00
N PHE A 280 8.21 6.24 5.93
CA PHE A 280 8.32 5.97 7.37
C PHE A 280 7.41 4.81 7.80
N ILE A 281 6.17 4.77 7.30
CA ILE A 281 5.24 3.67 7.56
C ILE A 281 5.78 2.37 7.01
N GLU A 282 6.37 2.37 5.80
CA GLU A 282 7.01 1.18 5.24
C GLU A 282 8.23 0.75 6.05
N PHE A 283 9.06 1.69 6.52
CA PHE A 283 10.18 1.41 7.42
C PHE A 283 9.70 0.72 8.72
N VAL A 284 8.64 1.25 9.34
CA VAL A 284 8.01 0.65 10.52
C VAL A 284 7.46 -0.75 10.21
N ARG A 285 6.77 -0.92 9.08
CA ARG A 285 6.21 -2.21 8.67
C ARG A 285 7.29 -3.27 8.53
N GLN A 286 8.41 -2.95 7.90
CA GLN A 286 9.54 -3.87 7.71
C GLN A 286 10.13 -4.32 9.05
N HIS A 287 10.31 -3.39 10.00
CA HIS A 287 10.76 -3.72 11.36
C HIS A 287 9.77 -4.64 12.08
N LEU A 288 8.48 -4.32 12.05
CA LEU A 288 7.45 -5.12 12.71
C LEU A 288 7.35 -6.53 12.10
N VAL A 289 7.42 -6.65 10.77
CA VAL A 289 7.37 -7.96 10.10
C VAL A 289 8.61 -8.80 10.44
N ALA A 290 9.78 -8.17 10.51
CA ALA A 290 11.01 -8.88 10.89
C ALA A 290 10.96 -9.42 12.33
N ASN A 291 10.33 -8.70 13.26
CA ASN A 291 10.32 -9.06 14.68
C ASN A 291 9.11 -9.92 15.10
N TYR A 292 7.93 -9.67 14.53
CA TYR A 292 6.66 -10.30 14.94
C TYR A 292 6.04 -11.20 13.86
N GLY A 293 6.57 -11.16 12.64
CA GLY A 293 6.02 -11.88 11.49
C GLY A 293 4.76 -11.24 10.91
N GLU A 294 4.47 -11.54 9.65
CA GLU A 294 3.34 -10.95 8.91
C GLU A 294 1.98 -11.22 9.58
N THR A 295 1.78 -12.40 10.16
CA THR A 295 0.49 -12.75 10.79
C THR A 295 0.15 -11.79 11.92
N MET A 296 1.11 -11.48 12.79
CA MET A 296 0.87 -10.58 13.91
C MET A 296 0.67 -9.14 13.42
N VAL A 297 1.47 -8.71 12.45
CA VAL A 297 1.38 -7.36 11.88
C VAL A 297 0.04 -7.10 11.17
N TYR A 298 -0.45 -8.04 10.38
CA TYR A 298 -1.63 -7.82 9.54
C TYR A 298 -2.95 -8.39 10.09
N LYS A 299 -2.90 -9.23 11.14
CA LYS A 299 -4.10 -9.85 11.73
C LYS A 299 -4.19 -9.73 13.25
N GLY A 300 -3.10 -9.32 13.90
CA GLY A 300 -2.98 -9.36 15.36
C GLY A 300 -3.49 -8.12 16.08
N GLY A 301 -3.86 -7.04 15.36
CA GLY A 301 -4.41 -5.83 15.98
C GLY A 301 -3.41 -5.08 16.85
N LEU A 302 -2.18 -4.93 16.38
CA LEU A 302 -1.14 -4.23 17.12
C LEU A 302 -1.44 -2.73 17.21
N GLU A 303 -1.18 -2.15 18.37
CA GLU A 303 -1.22 -0.70 18.60
C GLU A 303 0.23 -0.19 18.64
N ILE A 304 0.64 0.52 17.60
CA ILE A 304 2.04 0.85 17.30
C ILE A 304 2.28 2.34 17.49
N PHE A 305 3.04 2.72 18.50
CA PHE A 305 3.38 4.12 18.81
C PHE A 305 4.75 4.47 18.26
N THR A 306 4.80 5.48 17.39
CA THR A 306 6.03 5.90 16.71
C THR A 306 6.54 7.25 17.23
N THR A 307 7.73 7.65 16.78
CA THR A 307 8.34 8.94 17.09
C THR A 307 7.99 10.05 16.10
N LEU A 308 7.25 9.73 15.03
CA LEU A 308 6.95 10.66 13.94
C LEU A 308 6.23 11.90 14.45
N ASN A 309 6.73 13.07 14.08
CA ASN A 309 6.03 14.33 14.24
C ASN A 309 5.33 14.69 12.92
N VAL A 310 4.00 14.68 12.91
CA VAL A 310 3.19 14.91 11.71
C VAL A 310 3.46 16.28 11.07
N GLY A 311 3.65 17.32 11.88
CA GLY A 311 3.94 18.66 11.39
C GLY A 311 5.30 18.73 10.68
N LEU A 312 6.35 18.21 11.32
CA LEU A 312 7.69 18.18 10.74
C LEU A 312 7.76 17.29 9.49
N GLN A 313 7.06 16.17 9.49
CA GLN A 313 7.00 15.28 8.33
C GLN A 313 6.40 15.96 7.10
N LYS A 314 5.26 16.67 7.26
CA LYS A 314 4.63 17.40 6.15
C LYS A 314 5.57 18.47 5.57
N VAL A 315 6.25 19.21 6.44
CA VAL A 315 7.24 20.21 6.02
C VAL A 315 8.40 19.56 5.28
N ALA A 316 8.91 18.43 5.77
CA ALA A 316 9.99 17.68 5.13
C ALA A 316 9.61 17.17 3.74
N GLU A 317 8.42 16.56 3.58
CA GLU A 317 7.92 16.06 2.30
C GLU A 317 7.74 17.20 1.29
N GLN A 318 7.16 18.33 1.71
CA GLN A 318 7.01 19.52 0.88
C GLN A 318 8.37 20.10 0.47
N ALA A 319 9.32 20.20 1.40
CA ALA A 319 10.66 20.72 1.15
C ALA A 319 11.43 19.84 0.15
N ILE A 320 11.38 18.51 0.30
CA ILE A 320 12.03 17.58 -0.63
C ILE A 320 11.36 17.62 -2.00
N ARG A 321 10.03 17.56 -2.07
CA ARG A 321 9.30 17.59 -3.34
C ARG A 321 9.58 18.90 -4.09
N LYS A 322 9.55 20.04 -3.41
CA LYS A 322 9.86 21.35 -3.99
C LYS A 322 11.34 21.45 -4.38
N GLY A 323 12.26 21.07 -3.49
CA GLY A 323 13.70 21.17 -3.71
C GLY A 323 14.17 20.33 -4.90
N LEU A 324 13.64 19.11 -5.05
CA LEU A 324 13.94 18.25 -6.19
C LEU A 324 13.36 18.80 -7.50
N ARG A 325 12.15 19.38 -7.49
CA ARG A 325 11.60 20.09 -8.66
C ARG A 325 12.45 21.29 -9.05
N ASP A 326 12.81 22.12 -8.08
CA ASP A 326 13.62 23.30 -8.36
C ASP A 326 15.01 22.91 -8.90
N LEU A 327 15.62 21.85 -8.35
CA LEU A 327 16.89 21.32 -8.86
C LEU A 327 16.75 20.79 -10.28
N ASP A 328 15.72 19.99 -10.55
CA ASP A 328 15.44 19.39 -11.85
C ASP A 328 15.24 20.48 -12.93
N LYS A 329 14.48 21.54 -12.58
CA LYS A 329 14.29 22.70 -13.46
C LYS A 329 15.60 23.46 -13.72
N ARG A 330 16.47 23.59 -12.71
CA ARG A 330 17.81 24.20 -12.89
C ARG A 330 18.71 23.37 -13.81
N GLN A 331 18.56 22.05 -13.82
CA GLN A 331 19.32 21.15 -14.70
C GLN A 331 18.89 21.30 -16.17
N GLY A 332 17.58 21.46 -16.40
CA GLY A 332 17.01 21.81 -17.70
C GLY A 332 15.81 20.96 -18.11
N TRP A 333 15.09 21.43 -19.12
CA TRP A 333 13.95 20.74 -19.72
C TRP A 333 14.40 19.60 -20.62
N ARG A 334 13.80 18.42 -20.44
CA ARG A 334 14.15 17.18 -21.14
C ARG A 334 13.32 16.90 -22.40
N GLY A 335 12.39 17.79 -22.74
CA GLY A 335 11.47 17.59 -23.85
C GLY A 335 10.08 17.13 -23.40
N PRO A 336 9.09 17.17 -24.31
CA PRO A 336 7.75 16.67 -24.04
C PRO A 336 7.78 15.15 -23.76
N LEU A 337 6.77 14.67 -23.03
CA LEU A 337 6.59 13.25 -22.70
C LEU A 337 6.28 12.39 -23.93
N GLY A 338 5.76 13.01 -24.98
CA GLY A 338 5.41 12.39 -26.25
C GLY A 338 4.76 13.39 -27.19
N THR A 339 4.30 12.91 -28.34
CA THR A 339 3.55 13.72 -29.31
C THR A 339 2.25 13.01 -29.68
N GLN A 340 1.18 13.79 -29.81
CA GLN A 340 -0.11 13.35 -30.29
C GLN A 340 -0.42 14.02 -31.64
N ASP A 341 -0.87 13.22 -32.60
CA ASP A 341 -1.40 13.75 -33.86
C ASP A 341 -2.78 14.40 -33.61
N LEU A 342 -2.87 15.70 -33.87
CA LEU A 342 -4.09 16.48 -33.71
C LEU A 342 -5.07 16.32 -34.88
N SER A 343 -4.68 15.63 -35.96
CA SER A 343 -5.49 15.44 -37.17
C SER A 343 -6.36 14.17 -37.16
N THR A 344 -6.09 13.23 -36.25
CA THR A 344 -6.85 11.98 -36.11
C THR A 344 -8.00 12.18 -35.11
N PRO A 345 -9.27 11.89 -35.49
CA PRO A 345 -10.36 11.80 -34.52
C PRO A 345 -10.00 10.78 -33.45
N THR A 346 -9.97 11.21 -32.19
CA THR A 346 -9.50 10.44 -31.04
C THR A 346 -10.13 9.05 -30.97
N ASP A 347 -9.28 8.02 -30.85
CA ASP A 347 -9.67 6.70 -30.35
C ASP A 347 -10.21 6.86 -28.91
N PRO A 348 -11.41 6.35 -28.56
CA PRO A 348 -12.03 6.50 -27.22
C PRO A 348 -11.18 6.01 -26.03
N ALA A 349 -10.06 5.32 -26.30
CA ALA A 349 -9.13 4.83 -25.29
C ALA A 349 -7.99 5.81 -24.93
N ALA A 350 -7.91 6.99 -25.55
CA ALA A 350 -6.92 8.01 -25.18
C ALA A 350 -7.35 8.73 -23.87
N PRO A 351 -6.43 8.98 -22.91
CA PRO A 351 -6.74 9.40 -21.54
C PRO A 351 -7.30 10.84 -21.37
N THR A 352 -7.77 11.48 -22.45
CA THR A 352 -8.17 12.90 -22.44
C THR A 352 -9.68 13.14 -22.51
N GLN A 353 -10.52 12.09 -22.45
CA GLN A 353 -11.99 12.21 -22.39
C GLN A 353 -12.60 11.65 -21.09
N ALA A 354 -11.92 11.82 -19.96
CA ALA A 354 -12.64 11.85 -18.69
C ALA A 354 -13.54 13.11 -18.70
N GLN A 355 -14.76 13.00 -18.16
CA GLN A 355 -15.63 14.16 -17.91
C GLN A 355 -14.81 15.31 -17.29
N PRO A 356 -15.07 16.59 -17.61
CA PRO A 356 -14.29 17.71 -17.10
C PRO A 356 -14.15 17.59 -15.59
N GLN A 357 -12.95 17.25 -15.13
CA GLN A 357 -12.69 17.15 -13.70
C GLN A 357 -12.52 18.58 -13.18
N PRO A 358 -13.12 18.93 -12.04
CA PRO A 358 -12.88 20.23 -11.43
C PRO A 358 -11.39 20.34 -11.09
N LEU A 359 -10.69 21.22 -11.81
CA LEU A 359 -9.29 21.52 -11.59
C LEU A 359 -9.15 22.46 -10.39
N ASN A 360 -8.18 22.18 -9.52
CA ASN A 360 -7.80 23.03 -8.39
C ASN A 360 -6.41 23.64 -8.64
N GLU A 361 -6.13 24.77 -8.00
CA GLU A 361 -4.78 25.35 -8.02
C GLU A 361 -3.76 24.40 -7.39
N GLY A 362 -2.63 24.21 -8.08
CA GLY A 362 -1.59 23.27 -7.70
C GLY A 362 -1.72 21.87 -8.30
N ASP A 363 -2.88 21.53 -8.89
CA ASP A 363 -3.06 20.24 -9.54
C ASP A 363 -2.05 20.06 -10.67
N MET A 364 -1.31 18.96 -10.63
CA MET A 364 -0.39 18.58 -11.70
C MET A 364 -1.04 17.56 -12.61
N ILE A 365 -1.07 17.86 -13.90
CA ILE A 365 -1.76 17.06 -14.91
C ILE A 365 -0.95 17.02 -16.20
N GLN A 366 -1.15 15.96 -16.97
CA GLN A 366 -0.66 15.91 -18.34
C GLN A 366 -1.63 16.68 -19.25
N GLY A 367 -1.07 17.43 -20.18
CA GLY A 367 -1.82 18.22 -21.13
C GLY A 367 -1.19 18.16 -22.52
N VAL A 368 -2.01 18.40 -23.53
CA VAL A 368 -1.57 18.42 -24.92
C VAL A 368 -1.54 19.86 -25.42
N VAL A 369 -0.41 20.27 -26.00
CA VAL A 369 -0.28 21.58 -26.64
C VAL A 369 -1.16 21.60 -27.89
N THR A 370 -2.20 22.43 -27.89
CA THR A 370 -3.11 22.54 -29.03
C THR A 370 -2.67 23.63 -30.01
N LYS A 371 -2.11 24.72 -29.48
CA LYS A 371 -1.69 25.87 -30.29
C LYS A 371 -0.59 26.67 -29.60
N VAL A 372 0.38 27.15 -30.37
CA VAL A 372 1.36 28.15 -29.91
C VAL A 372 0.94 29.52 -30.46
N ALA A 373 0.55 30.43 -29.58
CA ALA A 373 0.14 31.79 -29.92
C ALA A 373 1.34 32.78 -29.83
N LYS A 374 1.08 34.09 -30.01
CA LYS A 374 2.13 35.11 -30.06
C LYS A 374 2.85 35.32 -28.72
N ASP A 375 2.12 35.18 -27.62
CA ASP A 375 2.49 35.51 -26.23
C ASP A 375 2.28 34.36 -25.23
N HIS A 376 1.64 33.27 -25.63
CA HIS A 376 1.34 32.10 -24.78
C HIS A 376 1.19 30.82 -25.60
N VAL A 377 1.13 29.68 -24.91
CA VAL A 377 0.79 28.36 -25.44
C VAL A 377 -0.59 27.96 -24.90
N MET A 378 -1.45 27.41 -25.76
CA MET A 378 -2.73 26.83 -25.36
C MET A 378 -2.53 25.34 -25.10
N VAL A 379 -3.01 24.88 -23.95
CA VAL A 379 -2.89 23.49 -23.49
C VAL A 379 -4.29 22.97 -23.17
N LEU A 380 -4.60 21.76 -23.62
CA LEU A 380 -5.80 21.02 -23.21
C LEU A 380 -5.39 19.99 -22.15
N ALA A 381 -5.86 20.16 -20.93
CA ALA A 381 -5.52 19.30 -19.80
C ALA A 381 -6.76 19.10 -18.90
N GLY A 382 -7.01 17.87 -18.45
CA GLY A 382 -8.20 17.54 -17.64
C GLY A 382 -9.54 17.88 -18.32
N GLY A 383 -9.59 17.82 -19.66
CA GLY A 383 -10.76 18.22 -20.45
C GLY A 383 -10.98 19.73 -20.55
N THR A 384 -10.10 20.56 -19.97
CA THR A 384 -10.21 22.02 -19.98
C THR A 384 -9.07 22.66 -20.78
N SER A 385 -9.39 23.64 -21.62
CA SER A 385 -8.36 24.42 -22.32
C SER A 385 -7.91 25.60 -21.46
N GLY A 386 -6.60 25.74 -21.28
CA GLY A 386 -5.98 26.81 -20.50
C GLY A 386 -4.74 27.38 -21.16
N ARG A 387 -4.24 28.48 -20.58
CA ARG A 387 -3.13 29.28 -21.11
C ARG A 387 -1.85 29.02 -20.31
N LEU A 388 -0.76 28.71 -20.99
CA LEU A 388 0.60 28.64 -20.46
C LEU A 388 1.38 29.85 -20.97
N ALA A 389 1.67 30.81 -20.10
CA ALA A 389 2.45 32.00 -20.48
C ALA A 389 3.94 31.65 -20.67
N PHE A 390 4.63 32.35 -21.56
CA PHE A 390 6.07 32.09 -21.78
C PHE A 390 6.92 32.30 -20.52
N ALA A 391 6.55 33.25 -19.66
CA ALA A 391 7.21 33.46 -18.36
C ALA A 391 7.13 32.23 -17.45
N ASP A 392 6.05 31.44 -17.55
CA ASP A 392 5.79 30.24 -16.74
C ASP A 392 6.46 28.97 -17.31
N MET A 393 7.27 29.13 -18.36
CA MET A 393 8.13 28.09 -18.94
C MET A 393 9.55 28.58 -19.22
N GLU A 394 9.94 29.75 -18.70
CA GLU A 394 11.24 30.38 -19.00
C GLU A 394 12.43 29.47 -18.64
N TRP A 395 12.30 28.69 -17.57
CA TRP A 395 13.31 27.72 -17.15
C TRP A 395 13.61 26.66 -18.22
N ALA A 396 12.63 26.33 -19.07
CA ALA A 396 12.80 25.38 -20.16
C ALA A 396 13.62 25.92 -21.35
N ARG A 397 14.06 27.18 -21.28
CA ARG A 397 15.08 27.72 -22.20
C ARG A 397 16.38 26.91 -22.14
N ARG A 398 16.72 26.37 -20.96
CA ARG A 398 17.81 25.41 -20.78
C ARG A 398 17.31 24.01 -21.17
N GLN A 399 17.69 23.53 -22.34
CA GLN A 399 17.32 22.21 -22.85
C GLN A 399 18.40 21.19 -22.49
N LEU A 400 18.01 20.07 -21.90
CA LEU A 400 18.87 18.97 -21.55
C LEU A 400 18.68 17.83 -22.54
N ARG A 401 19.71 17.53 -23.36
CA ARG A 401 19.66 16.53 -24.44
C ARG A 401 20.35 15.20 -24.11
N GLY A 402 20.78 15.03 -22.87
CA GLY A 402 21.52 13.87 -22.40
C GLY A 402 21.52 13.80 -20.87
N PRO A 403 22.17 12.79 -20.28
CA PRO A 403 22.14 12.57 -18.84
C PRO A 403 22.98 13.57 -18.03
N ASP A 404 23.97 14.24 -18.63
CA ASP A 404 24.87 15.15 -17.93
C ASP A 404 24.33 16.60 -17.98
N PRO A 405 23.84 17.16 -16.86
CA PRO A 405 23.25 18.50 -16.84
C PRO A 405 24.27 19.63 -17.08
N VAL A 406 25.57 19.33 -17.03
CA VAL A 406 26.65 20.28 -17.29
C VAL A 406 27.04 20.24 -18.76
N LYS A 407 27.21 19.05 -19.35
CA LYS A 407 27.70 18.89 -20.73
C LYS A 407 26.59 18.90 -21.78
N ASP A 408 25.43 18.35 -21.45
CA ASP A 408 24.36 18.09 -22.42
C ASP A 408 23.28 19.18 -22.40
N ALA A 409 23.50 20.24 -21.62
CA ALA A 409 22.60 21.38 -21.51
C ALA A 409 22.92 22.44 -22.58
N THR A 410 21.89 22.86 -23.31
CA THR A 410 21.95 23.91 -24.33
C THR A 410 20.97 25.03 -24.03
N MET A 411 21.35 26.28 -24.27
CA MET A 411 20.49 27.44 -24.05
C MET A 411 19.85 27.86 -25.37
N LEU A 412 18.53 27.75 -25.47
CA LEU A 412 17.79 28.30 -26.60
C LEU A 412 17.73 29.83 -26.51
N PRO A 413 17.62 30.57 -27.63
CA PRO A 413 17.47 32.02 -27.59
C PRO A 413 16.08 32.47 -27.10
N THR A 414 15.05 31.64 -27.30
CA THR A 414 13.66 31.94 -26.91
C THR A 414 12.90 30.66 -26.54
N VAL A 415 11.98 30.77 -25.59
CA VAL A 415 11.08 29.66 -25.20
C VAL A 415 9.98 29.37 -26.23
N LYS A 416 9.76 30.26 -27.20
CA LYS A 416 8.74 30.08 -28.26
C LYS A 416 8.95 28.83 -29.12
N GLN A 417 10.19 28.33 -29.17
CA GLN A 417 10.58 27.17 -29.95
C GLN A 417 10.63 25.88 -29.12
N VAL A 418 10.37 25.96 -27.80
CA VAL A 418 10.44 24.82 -26.88
C VAL A 418 9.31 23.83 -27.12
N LEU A 419 8.10 24.35 -27.41
CA LEU A 419 6.88 23.55 -27.57
C LEU A 419 6.29 23.71 -28.96
N LYS A 420 5.64 22.65 -29.43
CA LYS A 420 4.93 22.58 -30.72
C LYS A 420 3.52 22.01 -30.51
N PRO A 421 2.56 22.34 -31.39
CA PRO A 421 1.26 21.67 -31.39
C PRO A 421 1.42 20.14 -31.49
N GLY A 422 0.71 19.42 -30.63
CA GLY A 422 0.79 17.98 -30.46
C GLY A 422 1.68 17.52 -29.31
N ASP A 423 2.54 18.38 -28.75
CA ASP A 423 3.41 18.00 -27.63
C ASP A 423 2.59 17.65 -26.38
N ILE A 424 2.89 16.52 -25.76
CA ILE A 424 2.34 16.09 -24.47
C ILE A 424 3.29 16.58 -23.38
N ILE A 425 2.81 17.41 -22.47
CA ILE A 425 3.59 18.06 -21.42
C ILE A 425 2.95 17.91 -20.05
N GLU A 426 3.74 18.03 -19.00
CA GLU A 426 3.23 18.17 -17.64
C GLU A 426 3.02 19.65 -17.32
N VAL A 427 1.85 19.98 -16.77
CA VAL A 427 1.53 21.33 -16.32
C VAL A 427 0.95 21.30 -14.92
N ALA A 428 1.22 22.33 -14.14
CA ALA A 428 0.47 22.62 -12.92
C ALA A 428 -0.54 23.74 -13.17
N VAL A 429 -1.71 23.64 -12.55
CA VAL A 429 -2.67 24.75 -12.49
C VAL A 429 -2.07 25.83 -11.60
N LYS A 430 -1.67 26.94 -12.21
CA LYS A 430 -1.10 28.09 -11.49
C LYS A 430 -2.17 28.95 -10.84
N LYS A 431 -3.27 29.19 -11.56
CA LYS A 431 -4.43 29.95 -11.08
C LYS A 431 -5.67 29.70 -11.94
N ILE A 432 -6.85 29.90 -11.36
CA ILE A 432 -8.13 29.88 -12.08
C ILE A 432 -8.84 31.21 -11.88
N ASP A 433 -9.10 31.94 -12.97
CA ASP A 433 -9.78 33.24 -12.92
C ASP A 433 -10.89 33.35 -13.98
N ARG A 434 -11.56 34.51 -14.04
CA ARG A 434 -12.63 34.78 -15.04
C ARG A 434 -12.14 34.64 -16.49
N GLY A 435 -10.82 34.70 -16.73
CA GLY A 435 -10.18 34.50 -18.02
C GLY A 435 -9.83 33.05 -18.34
N GLY A 436 -10.16 32.11 -17.45
CA GLY A 436 -9.93 30.67 -17.61
C GLY A 436 -8.80 30.14 -16.73
N VAL A 437 -8.32 28.95 -17.10
CA VAL A 437 -7.25 28.24 -16.38
C VAL A 437 -5.90 28.72 -16.87
N HIS A 438 -5.00 29.07 -15.95
CA HIS A 438 -3.61 29.41 -16.25
C HIS A 438 -2.71 28.29 -15.76
N PHE A 439 -1.87 27.81 -16.65
CA PHE A 439 -0.93 26.71 -16.41
C PHE A 439 0.50 27.23 -16.28
N GLN A 440 1.33 26.45 -15.59
CA GLN A 440 2.78 26.58 -15.61
C GLN A 440 3.43 25.28 -16.04
N LEU A 441 4.56 25.36 -16.75
CA LEU A 441 5.26 24.17 -17.23
C LEU A 441 5.94 23.47 -16.06
N GLU A 442 5.62 22.18 -15.91
CA GLU A 442 6.20 21.31 -14.90
C GLU A 442 6.95 20.15 -15.55
N GLN A 443 7.78 19.50 -14.75
CA GLN A 443 8.50 18.31 -15.14
C GLN A 443 8.70 17.46 -13.88
N THR A 444 8.28 16.21 -13.94
CA THR A 444 8.51 15.26 -12.87
C THR A 444 10.02 15.02 -12.72
N PRO A 445 10.60 15.27 -11.53
CA PRO A 445 12.04 15.13 -11.30
C PRO A 445 12.54 13.71 -11.47
N ILE A 446 13.64 13.53 -12.19
CA ILE A 446 14.36 12.24 -12.22
C ILE A 446 15.32 12.14 -11.03
N VAL A 447 15.89 13.27 -10.62
CA VAL A 447 16.74 13.35 -9.43
C VAL A 447 15.94 12.96 -8.19
N GLU A 448 16.59 12.20 -7.31
CA GLU A 448 16.04 11.71 -6.06
C GLU A 448 16.69 12.40 -4.86
N GLY A 449 16.03 12.31 -3.71
CA GLY A 449 16.52 12.88 -2.45
C GLY A 449 16.24 11.96 -1.27
N GLY A 450 16.80 12.31 -0.13
CA GLY A 450 16.50 11.71 1.16
C GLY A 450 16.54 12.78 2.23
N PHE A 451 15.65 12.67 3.21
CA PHE A 451 15.62 13.56 4.37
C PHE A 451 15.41 12.75 5.64
N LEU A 452 16.10 13.17 6.70
CA LEU A 452 15.98 12.56 8.00
C LEU A 452 16.18 13.64 9.07
N ALA A 453 15.30 13.67 10.06
CA ALA A 453 15.42 14.55 11.21
C ALA A 453 15.28 13.73 12.49
N PHE A 454 16.20 13.93 13.42
CA PHE A 454 16.14 13.32 14.74
C PHE A 454 16.10 14.38 15.83
N ASP A 455 15.58 14.00 17.01
CA ASP A 455 15.89 14.69 18.24
C ASP A 455 17.21 14.13 18.81
N PRO A 456 18.31 14.89 18.82
CA PRO A 456 19.61 14.39 19.28
C PRO A 456 19.63 14.07 20.78
N ARG A 457 18.67 14.59 21.57
CA ARG A 457 18.57 14.35 23.02
C ARG A 457 17.96 13.00 23.34
N THR A 458 17.16 12.45 22.43
CA THR A 458 16.39 11.22 22.65
C THR A 458 16.73 10.11 21.64
N GLY A 459 17.25 10.46 20.46
CA GLY A 459 17.43 9.53 19.33
C GLY A 459 16.16 9.35 18.47
N ALA A 460 15.07 10.05 18.80
CA ALA A 460 13.78 9.87 18.12
C ALA A 460 13.83 10.36 16.66
N ILE A 461 13.42 9.52 15.71
CA ILE A 461 13.21 9.92 14.30
C ILE A 461 11.91 10.73 14.18
N LEU A 462 12.02 12.04 14.00
CA LEU A 462 10.87 12.94 13.93
C LEU A 462 10.27 13.04 12.54
N ALA A 463 11.10 12.92 11.50
CA ALA A 463 10.66 12.95 10.10
C ALA A 463 11.62 12.13 9.22
N MET A 464 11.07 11.47 8.21
CA MET A 464 11.80 10.62 7.27
C MET A 464 11.16 10.67 5.88
N VAL A 465 11.95 11.01 4.86
CA VAL A 465 11.54 11.02 3.46
C VAL A 465 12.56 10.25 2.64
N GLY A 466 12.12 9.19 1.94
CA GLY A 466 13.01 8.27 1.23
C GLY A 466 13.21 8.58 -0.26
N GLY A 467 12.44 9.52 -0.81
CA GLY A 467 12.46 9.86 -2.25
C GLY A 467 11.43 10.93 -2.61
N TYR A 468 11.37 11.28 -3.90
CA TYR A 468 10.41 12.26 -4.43
C TYR A 468 8.96 11.78 -4.35
N ASP A 469 8.72 10.51 -4.70
CA ASP A 469 7.40 9.90 -4.75
C ASP A 469 7.51 8.42 -4.37
N PHE A 470 6.76 8.02 -3.34
CA PHE A 470 6.71 6.64 -2.85
C PHE A 470 6.07 5.69 -3.86
N ALA A 471 5.01 6.12 -4.56
CA ALA A 471 4.33 5.28 -5.55
C ALA A 471 5.25 4.95 -6.74
N ARG A 472 6.22 5.83 -7.02
CA ARG A 472 7.29 5.58 -8.01
C ARG A 472 8.40 4.69 -7.44
N SER A 473 8.79 4.91 -6.18
CA SER A 473 9.91 4.20 -5.56
C SER A 473 9.74 4.10 -4.05
N GLU A 474 9.49 2.88 -3.58
CA GLU A 474 9.45 2.54 -2.15
C GLU A 474 10.87 2.51 -1.52
N TYR A 475 11.93 2.56 -2.34
CA TYR A 475 13.32 2.51 -1.87
C TYR A 475 13.64 3.72 -0.99
N ASN A 476 13.87 3.45 0.30
CA ASN A 476 14.08 4.50 1.30
C ASN A 476 15.54 4.94 1.38
N ARG A 477 15.85 6.04 0.68
CA ARG A 477 17.21 6.59 0.63
C ARG A 477 17.69 7.19 1.96
N ALA A 478 16.78 7.51 2.88
CA ALA A 478 17.16 8.08 4.17
C ALA A 478 17.84 7.08 5.10
N VAL A 479 17.58 5.79 4.94
CA VAL A 479 18.08 4.73 5.84
C VAL A 479 18.85 3.62 5.14
N THR A 480 18.62 3.38 3.84
CA THR A 480 19.23 2.24 3.13
C THR A 480 20.29 2.65 2.10
N ALA A 481 20.23 3.88 1.57
CA ALA A 481 21.13 4.29 0.50
C ALA A 481 22.54 4.60 1.01
N HIS A 482 23.52 3.85 0.53
CA HIS A 482 24.93 4.13 0.75
C HIS A 482 25.42 5.11 -0.33
N ARG A 483 25.93 6.26 0.11
CA ARG A 483 26.48 7.29 -0.77
C ARG A 483 27.76 7.86 -0.18
N GLN A 484 28.65 8.34 -1.04
CA GLN A 484 29.82 9.10 -0.62
C GLN A 484 29.35 10.43 -0.01
N PRO A 485 29.62 10.69 1.29
CA PRO A 485 29.19 11.92 1.97
C PRO A 485 30.02 13.14 1.54
N GLY A 486 31.15 12.92 0.87
CA GLY A 486 32.04 14.01 0.46
C GLY A 486 32.56 14.79 1.66
N SER A 487 32.51 16.12 1.57
CA SER A 487 32.99 17.00 2.64
C SER A 487 32.21 16.89 3.95
N ALA A 488 31.00 16.31 3.96
CA ALA A 488 30.25 16.07 5.18
C ALA A 488 30.92 15.03 6.11
N PHE A 489 31.92 14.29 5.65
CA PHE A 489 32.72 13.42 6.53
C PHE A 489 33.84 14.16 7.27
N LYS A 490 34.24 15.35 6.80
CA LYS A 490 35.39 16.07 7.38
C LYS A 490 35.21 16.36 8.87
N PRO A 491 34.06 16.80 9.38
CA PRO A 491 33.90 17.05 10.82
C PRO A 491 34.27 15.85 11.70
N ILE A 492 34.15 14.61 11.22
CA ILE A 492 34.51 13.40 11.96
C ILE A 492 36.04 13.30 12.10
N ILE A 493 36.78 13.66 11.06
CA ILE A 493 38.26 13.71 11.07
C ILE A 493 38.74 14.81 12.02
N TYR A 494 38.12 15.99 11.95
CA TYR A 494 38.47 17.11 12.82
C TYR A 494 38.09 16.83 14.27
N ALA A 495 36.95 16.16 14.52
CA ALA A 495 36.58 15.69 15.84
C ALA A 495 37.58 14.69 16.40
N THR A 496 38.07 13.75 15.58
CA THR A 496 39.15 12.82 15.97
C THR A 496 40.40 13.60 16.35
N ALA A 497 40.81 14.58 15.54
CA ALA A 497 41.98 15.42 15.83
C ALA A 497 41.86 16.17 17.16
N VAL A 498 40.69 16.76 17.43
CA VAL A 498 40.42 17.47 18.70
C VAL A 498 40.40 16.49 19.87
N ASN A 499 39.84 15.29 19.68
CA ASN A 499 39.85 14.22 20.68
C ASN A 499 41.28 13.77 21.05
N GLU A 500 42.20 13.80 20.09
CA GLU A 500 43.63 13.53 20.29
C GLU A 500 44.42 14.75 20.82
N GLY A 501 43.73 15.82 21.23
CA GLY A 501 44.33 16.97 21.91
C GLY A 501 44.73 18.14 21.00
N LEU A 502 44.37 18.12 19.72
CA LEU A 502 44.53 19.31 18.86
C LEU A 502 43.46 20.35 19.19
N SER A 503 43.77 21.62 18.93
CA SER A 503 42.85 22.74 19.17
C SER A 503 42.36 23.34 17.85
N PRO A 504 41.25 24.07 17.83
CA PRO A 504 40.83 24.81 16.63
C PRO A 504 41.89 25.78 16.07
N ALA A 505 42.83 26.24 16.92
CA ALA A 505 43.94 27.11 16.53
C ALA A 505 45.18 26.35 16.02
N THR A 506 45.20 25.02 16.08
CA THR A 506 46.30 24.20 15.57
C THR A 506 46.49 24.46 14.08
N LEU A 507 47.73 24.69 13.66
CA LEU A 507 48.07 25.02 12.29
C LEU A 507 48.20 23.76 11.43
N VAL A 508 47.69 23.83 10.21
CA VAL A 508 47.78 22.82 9.15
C VAL A 508 48.16 23.47 7.83
N VAL A 509 48.84 22.71 6.97
CA VAL A 509 49.36 23.20 5.70
C VAL A 509 48.36 22.94 4.57
N ASP A 510 47.91 23.99 3.90
CA ASP A 510 47.15 23.95 2.66
C ASP A 510 48.07 24.26 1.46
N ALA A 511 48.87 23.26 1.07
CA ALA A 511 49.83 23.35 -0.03
C ALA A 511 49.80 22.05 -0.86
N PRO A 512 50.18 22.10 -2.15
CA PRO A 512 50.20 20.93 -3.03
C PRO A 512 50.92 19.75 -2.38
N VAL A 513 50.37 18.55 -2.57
CA VAL A 513 50.98 17.31 -2.12
C VAL A 513 50.78 16.24 -3.18
N VAL A 514 51.77 15.37 -3.31
CA VAL A 514 51.78 14.24 -4.23
C VAL A 514 52.04 13.00 -3.39
N TYR A 515 51.16 12.02 -3.50
CA TYR A 515 51.32 10.73 -2.84
C TYR A 515 51.65 9.67 -3.90
N GLU A 516 52.72 8.92 -3.65
CA GLU A 516 53.21 7.82 -4.48
C GLU A 516 53.17 6.54 -3.63
N PRO A 517 52.03 5.81 -3.59
CA PRO A 517 51.93 4.59 -2.82
C PRO A 517 52.78 3.48 -3.45
N ASP A 518 53.54 2.73 -2.64
CA ASP A 518 54.47 1.68 -3.11
C ASP A 518 53.79 0.57 -3.95
N ASP A 519 52.47 0.38 -3.81
CA ASP A 519 51.66 -0.67 -4.44
C ASP A 519 50.72 -0.18 -5.59
N LEU A 520 50.77 1.10 -5.97
CA LEU A 520 49.91 1.65 -7.03
C LEU A 520 50.73 2.28 -8.16
N GLU A 521 50.48 1.86 -9.42
CA GLU A 521 50.96 2.55 -10.64
C GLU A 521 50.39 3.99 -10.81
N LYS A 522 49.66 4.53 -9.84
CA LYS A 522 48.92 5.78 -9.93
C LYS A 522 49.33 6.77 -8.85
N ILE A 523 50.03 7.81 -9.30
CA ILE A 523 50.32 9.03 -8.54
C ILE A 523 49.00 9.71 -8.15
N TRP A 524 48.75 9.93 -6.86
CA TRP A 524 47.57 10.65 -6.37
C TRP A 524 47.91 12.11 -6.03
N LYS A 525 47.20 13.04 -6.67
CA LYS A 525 47.34 14.49 -6.47
C LYS A 525 45.98 15.07 -6.08
N PRO A 526 45.64 15.14 -4.79
CA PRO A 526 44.41 15.81 -4.38
C PRO A 526 44.48 17.30 -4.75
N GLU A 527 43.32 17.91 -4.99
CA GLU A 527 43.19 19.34 -5.27
C GLU A 527 42.09 19.97 -4.42
N ASN A 528 42.24 21.26 -4.09
CA ASN A 528 41.17 22.06 -3.51
C ASN A 528 40.13 22.40 -4.57
N TYR A 529 38.86 22.53 -4.17
CA TYR A 529 37.77 22.90 -5.07
C TYR A 529 38.05 24.21 -5.85
N GLU A 530 38.61 25.21 -5.17
CA GLU A 530 38.93 26.53 -5.75
C GLU A 530 40.28 26.57 -6.51
N LYS A 531 41.06 25.48 -6.50
CA LYS A 531 42.42 25.40 -7.06
C LYS A 531 43.39 26.49 -6.58
N ARG A 532 43.12 27.06 -5.39
CA ARG A 532 43.97 28.02 -4.68
C ARG A 532 44.56 27.37 -3.44
N PHE A 533 45.73 27.88 -3.03
CA PHE A 533 46.48 27.43 -1.85
C PHE A 533 46.60 28.57 -0.85
N PHE A 534 46.30 28.29 0.41
CA PHE A 534 46.27 29.31 1.47
C PHE A 534 47.47 29.22 2.42
N GLY A 535 48.39 28.28 2.18
CA GLY A 535 49.59 28.13 3.00
C GLY A 535 49.24 27.57 4.37
N VAL A 536 49.76 28.17 5.45
CA VAL A 536 49.51 27.70 6.81
C VAL A 536 48.23 28.34 7.34
N ILE A 537 47.22 27.52 7.64
CA ILE A 537 45.91 27.96 8.16
C ILE A 537 45.58 27.19 9.44
N SER A 538 44.65 27.70 10.26
CA SER A 538 44.20 26.97 11.45
C SER A 538 43.26 25.82 11.08
N LEU A 539 43.06 24.85 11.99
CA LEU A 539 42.06 23.79 11.82
C LEU A 539 40.66 24.37 11.63
N ARG A 540 40.30 25.43 12.37
CA ARG A 540 39.02 26.12 12.19
C ARG A 540 38.85 26.63 10.76
N GLU A 541 39.81 27.39 10.26
CA GLU A 541 39.78 27.93 8.88
C GLU A 541 39.74 26.84 7.81
N ALA A 542 40.48 25.74 8.05
CA ALA A 542 40.49 24.60 7.14
C ALA A 542 39.11 23.92 7.06
N LEU A 543 38.38 23.83 8.18
CA LEU A 543 37.04 23.26 8.23
C LEU A 543 35.98 24.20 7.63
N ILE A 544 35.97 25.48 8.03
CA ILE A 544 35.06 26.52 7.52
C ILE A 544 35.05 26.53 5.98
N HIS A 545 36.24 26.52 5.39
CA HIS A 545 36.38 26.57 3.94
C HIS A 545 36.52 25.20 3.27
N SER A 546 36.29 24.11 4.02
CA SER A 546 36.36 22.73 3.53
C SER A 546 37.61 22.45 2.68
N ARG A 547 38.79 22.83 3.18
CA ARG A 547 40.06 22.70 2.44
C ARG A 547 40.48 21.23 2.33
N ASN A 548 40.58 20.71 1.10
CA ASN A 548 40.86 19.30 0.85
C ASN A 548 42.28 18.93 1.28
N LEU A 549 43.28 19.73 0.89
CA LEU A 549 44.69 19.42 1.14
C LEU A 549 45.02 19.46 2.64
N ALA A 550 44.53 20.49 3.35
CA ALA A 550 44.65 20.58 4.79
C ALA A 550 44.02 19.36 5.50
N THR A 551 42.86 18.89 5.02
CA THR A 551 42.18 17.73 5.60
C THR A 551 42.90 16.41 5.33
N VAL A 552 43.49 16.24 4.14
CA VAL A 552 44.31 15.05 3.83
C VAL A 552 45.54 14.99 4.73
N ARG A 553 46.24 16.11 4.93
CA ARG A 553 47.38 16.18 5.85
C ARG A 553 46.98 16.00 7.31
N LEU A 554 45.79 16.48 7.70
CA LEU A 554 45.26 16.23 9.04
C LEU A 554 45.00 14.73 9.25
N LEU A 555 44.38 14.07 8.27
CA LEU A 555 44.15 12.63 8.31
C LEU A 555 45.46 11.84 8.38
N GLU A 556 46.48 12.25 7.62
CA GLU A 556 47.83 11.66 7.68
C GLU A 556 48.47 11.83 9.06
N LYS A 557 48.31 13.01 9.68
CA LYS A 557 48.85 13.31 11.02
C LYS A 557 48.13 12.53 12.14
N VAL A 558 46.80 12.43 12.07
CA VAL A 558 45.98 11.73 13.08
C VAL A 558 46.04 10.21 12.90
N GLY A 559 46.18 9.77 11.65
CA GLY A 559 46.15 8.36 11.26
C GLY A 559 44.75 7.91 10.81
N VAL A 560 44.69 7.21 9.68
CA VAL A 560 43.43 6.74 9.08
C VAL A 560 42.69 5.77 10.00
N ARG A 561 43.43 4.87 10.65
CA ARG A 561 42.85 3.87 11.56
C ARG A 561 42.19 4.50 12.77
N GLN A 562 42.81 5.54 13.35
CA GLN A 562 42.26 6.29 14.48
C GLN A 562 40.93 6.94 14.11
N VAL A 563 40.84 7.54 12.92
CA VAL A 563 39.58 8.12 12.42
C VAL A 563 38.51 7.05 12.20
N ILE A 564 38.87 5.88 11.66
CA ILE A 564 37.93 4.77 11.48
C ILE A 564 37.41 4.27 12.83
N ASP A 565 38.29 4.11 13.81
CA ASP A 565 37.91 3.64 15.14
C ASP A 565 37.03 4.67 15.86
N PHE A 566 37.36 5.97 15.77
CA PHE A 566 36.51 7.05 16.27
C PHE A 566 35.13 7.10 15.59
N ALA A 567 35.09 6.94 14.26
CA ALA A 567 33.84 6.88 13.50
C ALA A 567 32.94 5.73 13.98
N LYS A 568 33.51 4.55 14.25
CA LYS A 568 32.76 3.43 14.84
C LYS A 568 32.22 3.75 16.23
N THR A 569 33.01 4.41 17.08
CA THR A 569 32.58 4.82 18.43
C THR A 569 31.37 5.76 18.38
N ILE A 570 31.30 6.66 17.39
CA ILE A 570 30.15 7.57 17.21
C ILE A 570 29.01 6.99 16.35
N GLY A 571 29.12 5.75 15.87
CA GLY A 571 28.00 4.99 15.31
C GLY A 571 28.06 4.64 13.83
N PHE A 572 29.20 4.82 13.16
CA PHE A 572 29.36 4.31 11.80
C PHE A 572 29.54 2.78 11.82
N THR A 573 28.75 2.09 11.02
CA THR A 573 28.78 0.62 10.82
C THR A 573 29.22 0.25 9.40
N SER A 574 29.01 1.16 8.44
CA SER A 574 29.47 1.07 7.07
C SER A 574 30.99 0.85 6.99
N PRO A 575 31.48 0.03 6.04
CA PRO A 575 32.90 -0.15 5.84
C PRO A 575 33.55 1.16 5.37
N LEU A 576 34.62 1.57 6.05
CA LEU A 576 35.40 2.75 5.72
C LEU A 576 36.74 2.34 5.09
N ASN A 577 37.11 2.99 4.00
CA ASN A 577 38.37 2.76 3.31
C ASN A 577 39.55 3.16 4.21
N ASN A 578 40.53 2.27 4.33
CA ASN A 578 41.74 2.52 5.12
C ASN A 578 42.84 3.16 4.26
N ASP A 579 42.52 4.30 3.64
CA ASP A 579 43.44 5.11 2.84
C ASP A 579 43.14 6.61 2.98
N LEU A 580 44.04 7.46 2.47
CA LEU A 580 43.93 8.92 2.59
C LEU A 580 42.76 9.52 1.79
N SER A 581 42.12 8.79 0.87
CA SER A 581 40.94 9.29 0.16
C SER A 581 39.74 9.46 1.10
N LEU A 582 39.76 8.82 2.28
CA LEU A 582 38.77 9.03 3.34
C LEU A 582 38.64 10.51 3.74
N ALA A 583 39.71 11.30 3.62
CA ALA A 583 39.70 12.75 3.88
C ALA A 583 38.74 13.54 2.97
N LEU A 584 38.36 12.95 1.83
CA LEU A 584 37.43 13.52 0.87
C LEU A 584 36.03 12.86 0.94
N GLY A 585 35.79 11.99 1.92
CA GLY A 585 34.53 11.25 2.06
C GLY A 585 34.30 10.24 0.94
N SER A 586 35.34 9.51 0.53
CA SER A 586 35.28 8.51 -0.54
C SER A 586 34.56 7.20 -0.14
N SER A 587 34.39 6.96 1.16
CA SER A 587 33.67 5.79 1.68
C SER A 587 32.17 6.02 1.63
N SER A 588 31.41 5.01 1.21
CA SER A 588 29.95 5.12 1.14
C SER A 588 29.32 4.82 2.51
N VAL A 589 28.48 5.73 3.01
CA VAL A 589 27.76 5.61 4.28
C VAL A 589 26.28 5.92 4.08
N THR A 590 25.44 5.57 5.04
CA THR A 590 24.02 5.92 5.02
C THR A 590 23.76 7.31 5.62
N LEU A 591 22.64 7.93 5.23
CA LEU A 591 22.22 9.22 5.79
C LEU A 591 21.90 9.10 7.30
N VAL A 592 21.36 7.96 7.75
CA VAL A 592 21.09 7.69 9.17
C VAL A 592 22.37 7.65 10.01
N GLU A 593 23.44 7.00 9.54
CA GLU A 593 24.73 6.99 10.23
C GLU A 593 25.34 8.38 10.30
N LEU A 594 25.40 9.08 9.17
CA LEU A 594 25.96 10.42 9.10
C LEU A 594 25.22 11.39 10.02
N THR A 595 23.89 11.41 9.95
CA THR A 595 23.08 12.36 10.71
C THR A 595 23.09 12.03 12.21
N SER A 596 23.11 10.74 12.59
CA SER A 596 23.24 10.31 13.99
C SER A 596 24.59 10.70 14.59
N ALA A 597 25.68 10.56 13.83
CA ALA A 597 27.02 10.97 14.24
C ALA A 597 27.10 12.48 14.52
N TYR A 598 26.47 13.32 13.70
CA TYR A 598 26.35 14.76 13.98
C TYR A 598 25.53 15.04 15.25
N GLY A 599 24.53 14.21 15.53
CA GLY A 599 23.74 14.26 16.75
C GLY A 599 24.58 14.14 18.03
N VAL A 600 25.68 13.39 17.98
CA VAL A 600 26.64 13.28 19.11
C VAL A 600 27.21 14.65 19.49
N PHE A 601 27.61 15.45 18.51
CA PHE A 601 28.15 16.79 18.79
C PHE A 601 27.07 17.73 19.33
N ALA A 602 25.89 17.70 18.71
CA ALA A 602 24.73 18.48 19.15
C ALA A 602 24.26 18.10 20.56
N ASN A 603 24.50 16.85 20.99
CA ASN A 603 24.14 16.34 22.31
C ASN A 603 25.34 16.23 23.27
N GLN A 604 26.31 17.15 23.16
CA GLN A 604 27.43 17.27 24.11
C GLN A 604 28.26 15.97 24.27
N GLY A 605 28.41 15.20 23.19
CA GLY A 605 29.19 13.97 23.16
C GLY A 605 28.41 12.71 23.59
N LEU A 606 27.12 12.84 23.88
CA LEU A 606 26.23 11.70 24.13
C LEU A 606 25.69 11.13 22.82
N ARG A 607 25.77 9.82 22.68
CA ARG A 607 25.20 9.05 21.57
C ARG A 607 23.96 8.32 22.03
N LEU A 608 22.91 8.41 21.21
CA LEU A 608 21.70 7.60 21.31
C LEU A 608 21.51 6.86 19.98
N GLU A 609 21.00 5.64 20.04
CA GLU A 609 20.63 4.90 18.83
C GLU A 609 19.36 5.51 18.23
N PRO A 610 19.36 5.84 16.92
CA PRO A 610 18.15 6.34 16.27
C PRO A 610 17.03 5.31 16.29
N TYR A 611 15.80 5.75 16.61
CA TYR A 611 14.65 4.85 16.67
C TYR A 611 13.35 5.50 16.15
N ALA A 612 12.55 4.69 15.46
CA ALA A 612 11.24 5.08 14.92
C ALA A 612 10.05 4.64 15.79
N LEU A 613 10.23 3.54 16.54
CA LEU A 613 9.19 2.88 17.32
C LEU A 613 9.38 3.16 18.80
N ALA A 614 8.45 3.89 19.41
CA ALA A 614 8.51 4.13 20.85
C ALA A 614 7.97 2.93 21.65
N MET A 615 6.86 2.34 21.18
CA MET A 615 6.20 1.24 21.86
C MET A 615 5.30 0.44 20.91
N VAL A 616 5.22 -0.87 21.10
CA VAL A 616 4.28 -1.77 20.42
C VAL A 616 3.47 -2.53 21.46
N GLN A 617 2.15 -2.51 21.32
CA GLN A 617 1.24 -3.26 22.17
C GLN A 617 0.41 -4.25 21.35
N ASP A 618 0.06 -5.38 21.96
CA ASP A 618 -0.91 -6.30 21.37
C ASP A 618 -2.36 -5.83 21.57
N ASN A 619 -3.31 -6.62 21.05
CA ASN A 619 -4.75 -6.34 21.17
C ASN A 619 -5.30 -6.43 22.61
N THR A 620 -4.52 -6.95 23.57
CA THR A 620 -4.87 -7.01 25.00
C THR A 620 -4.29 -5.84 25.81
N GLY A 621 -3.43 -5.03 25.18
CA GLY A 621 -2.69 -3.95 25.83
C GLY A 621 -1.37 -4.39 26.47
N GLN A 622 -0.93 -5.63 26.25
CA GLN A 622 0.40 -6.08 26.68
C GLN A 622 1.47 -5.40 25.82
N THR A 623 2.48 -4.83 26.46
CA THR A 623 3.62 -4.21 25.75
C THR A 623 4.57 -5.30 25.25
N LEU A 624 4.73 -5.37 23.93
CA LEU A 624 5.62 -6.31 23.25
C LEU A 624 7.03 -5.72 23.08
N GLU A 625 7.12 -4.43 22.80
CA GLU A 625 8.37 -3.69 22.63
C GLU A 625 8.21 -2.28 23.17
N GLN A 626 9.27 -1.79 23.81
CA GLN A 626 9.36 -0.42 24.28
C GLN A 626 10.82 0.01 24.16
N THR A 627 11.08 1.12 23.46
CA THR A 627 12.44 1.67 23.39
C THR A 627 12.77 2.41 24.69
N LEU A 628 13.88 2.01 25.31
CA LEU A 628 14.45 2.67 26.48
C LEU A 628 15.55 3.63 26.05
N PHE A 629 15.61 4.78 26.72
CA PHE A 629 16.61 5.82 26.45
C PHE A 629 17.92 5.48 27.16
N GLU A 630 18.92 5.03 26.41
CA GLU A 630 20.25 4.68 26.93
C GLU A 630 21.35 5.55 26.32
N PRO A 631 21.55 6.78 26.83
CA PRO A 631 22.61 7.65 26.34
C PRO A 631 24.00 7.12 26.72
N ARG A 632 24.91 7.08 25.75
CA ARG A 632 26.32 6.69 25.95
C ARG A 632 27.25 7.88 25.71
N GLN A 633 28.06 8.25 26.70
CA GLN A 633 29.10 9.27 26.49
C GLN A 633 30.22 8.65 25.64
N VAL A 634 30.31 9.07 24.38
CA VAL A 634 31.27 8.55 23.39
C VAL A 634 32.37 9.53 23.04
N VAL A 635 32.12 10.83 23.27
CA VAL A 635 33.05 11.94 23.05
C VAL A 635 33.00 12.82 24.29
N SER A 636 34.10 13.46 24.70
CA SER A 636 34.05 14.39 25.85
C SER A 636 33.19 15.62 25.54
N LYS A 637 32.68 16.28 26.59
CA LYS A 637 31.87 17.50 26.42
C LYS A 637 32.69 18.63 25.79
N GLU A 638 33.97 18.70 26.14
CA GLU A 638 34.92 19.68 25.63
C GLU A 638 35.15 19.48 24.13
N THR A 639 35.41 18.25 23.69
CA THR A 639 35.58 17.92 22.27
C THR A 639 34.29 18.20 21.50
N ALA A 640 33.13 17.77 22.01
CA ALA A 640 31.85 18.03 21.38
C ALA A 640 31.54 19.53 21.26
N TYR A 641 31.88 20.32 22.29
CA TYR A 641 31.74 21.78 22.28
C TYR A 641 32.67 22.43 21.24
N LEU A 642 33.95 22.07 21.20
CA LEU A 642 34.91 22.63 20.25
C LEU A 642 34.53 22.29 18.80
N VAL A 643 34.08 21.06 18.53
CA VAL A 643 33.60 20.66 17.20
C VAL A 643 32.35 21.43 16.82
N THR A 644 31.35 21.47 17.71
CA THR A 644 30.12 22.26 17.48
C THR A 644 30.44 23.73 17.21
N ASN A 645 31.33 24.32 18.00
CA ASN A 645 31.71 25.72 17.83
C ASN A 645 32.53 25.99 16.55
N MET A 646 33.27 25.01 16.01
CA MET A 646 33.85 25.16 14.67
C MET A 646 32.79 25.02 13.57
N LEU A 647 31.77 24.18 13.78
CA LEU A 647 30.67 24.00 12.83
C LEU A 647 29.71 25.19 12.75
N GLU A 648 29.59 25.97 13.82
CA GLU A 648 28.81 27.23 13.84
C GLU A 648 29.37 28.30 12.88
N ASP A 649 30.66 28.21 12.52
CA ASP A 649 31.32 29.15 11.60
C ASP A 649 31.29 28.69 10.11
N VAL A 650 30.81 27.48 9.82
CA VAL A 650 30.67 26.89 8.47
C VAL A 650 29.38 27.39 7.82
#